data_AF-A0A2T4TQH5-F1
#
_entry.id   AF-A0A2T4TQH5-F1
#
_cell.length_a   1.000
_cell.length_b   1.000
_cell.length_c   1.000
_cell.angle_alpha   90.00
_cell.angle_beta   90.00
_cell.angle_gamma   90.00
#
_symmetry.space_group_name_H-M   'P 1'
#
loop_
_entity.id
_entity.type
_entity.pdbx_description
1 polymer ?
#
loop_
_entity_poly.entity_id
_entity_poly.type
_entity_poly.pdbx_seq_one_letter_code
_entity_poly.pdbx_strand_id
1 'polypeptide(L)'
;MYIHGHFYNDPGDRVEVHILTLGDRTEEVEIGSEGSNLCWTADPVEITSEVNDTFDHLLCQQASVRLLAKNFVPDFFCVSCRYATVNIYRGKECLFAGFVEPQAYSQGYNEEYDEIELSCIDALSALQYSKYRNVGSFGVHYGIEKSEAGMRTFHEIMTGILAGITGDLDIRGNQTIRILYDGSKATDNAASSRYLIFKQLTISELLFFGDKEDEMWQQDTVLEEMLKYLNLHIVQDGLTFYIFSWETVWSDSPISWRNIVNGQVALTSRKNITIETAIAAGCDTQISIGEVYNQILLTCETKEVENVIESPLDEDMLKSPYVNKQKYCTEYSADGDGKTAYRAFYEMCHDQTTDYGAGRITTWFVQVMANKQWRFPKSGNTSMDLIDLYCRDGRNQQTLPNWLGSNPGAAILSIGSVEMNTAKDDNSPTSKVSMANVLAVSVNGNGKDGENECYPGDNDLKSGIPYAVYTGSSAGGNFSPADDETTNYIVLSGKVALNPLMEMTDAFKPLHDANEYTWHKANLFGRWKGKVVPSRDNDDGRYYTRKYWCAENPNDEAVWDESTGYGLVPFTGKGPELYEFKYSAIGDSSDTVSKVAVLACMLIIGDKCVVETGTQGQPADFKWRPYKAREECGSDDEYYRQSFTIGFDPKIGDKLIGTEFDLQNNISYTMGIDAEGTAIPIRRSDRVSGQVRFLILGPVNTIWDEITRRHPTFFRHTRWGSNSVPLLAHVSNIMVKSFEVKVYSNNALTNNTGDSDLIYMSDTREEFTNKKDNLEFRICSALTSIECRELGVANVVSLSTPQNTSTGDGILDIYDHAHGIQAKPERLYVDSYYAEYHLPRILMEQKLLDSSDIIGLFNHYTHTALGKAFFVQGISRNLTEGRADLTLKEIGE
;
A
#
# COMPACT_ATOMS: atom_id res chain seq x y z
N MET A 1 25.58 -21.97 23.55
CA MET A 1 26.46 -21.99 24.73
C MET A 1 25.92 -21.04 25.79
N TYR A 2 26.00 -21.45 27.06
CA TYR A 2 25.62 -20.61 28.20
C TYR A 2 26.85 -20.24 29.02
N ILE A 3 27.15 -18.95 29.07
CA ILE A 3 28.32 -18.41 29.77
C ILE A 3 27.81 -17.59 30.96
N HIS A 4 28.35 -17.83 32.16
CA HIS A 4 27.93 -17.08 33.34
C HIS A 4 29.08 -16.91 34.33
N GLY A 5 28.99 -15.89 35.18
CA GLY A 5 29.92 -15.72 36.28
C GLY A 5 29.53 -14.57 37.18
N HIS A 6 30.30 -14.36 38.24
CA HIS A 6 30.11 -13.22 39.12
C HIS A 6 31.44 -12.68 39.66
N PHE A 7 31.41 -11.42 40.07
CA PHE A 7 32.45 -10.76 40.85
C PHE A 7 31.81 -9.90 41.95
N TYR A 8 32.62 -9.38 42.86
CA TYR A 8 32.17 -8.45 43.89
C TYR A 8 32.73 -7.06 43.55
N ASN A 9 31.87 -6.06 43.57
CA ASN A 9 32.27 -4.66 43.39
C ASN A 9 32.99 -4.12 44.65
N ASP A 10 33.55 -2.92 44.56
CA ASP A 10 34.26 -2.27 45.68
C ASP A 10 33.40 -2.11 46.96
N PRO A 11 32.09 -1.75 46.87
CA PRO A 11 31.17 -1.82 48.00
C PRO A 11 30.86 -3.21 48.58
N GLY A 12 31.17 -4.29 47.85
CA GLY A 12 30.91 -5.67 48.26
C GLY A 12 29.59 -6.28 47.76
N ASP A 13 28.90 -5.64 46.82
CA ASP A 13 27.75 -6.20 46.12
C ASP A 13 28.18 -7.23 45.08
N ARG A 14 27.35 -8.28 44.92
CA ARG A 14 27.56 -9.32 43.91
C ARG A 14 27.01 -8.86 42.56
N VAL A 15 27.89 -8.76 41.56
CA VAL A 15 27.55 -8.47 40.17
C VAL A 15 27.63 -9.77 39.37
N GLU A 16 26.59 -10.09 38.60
CA GLU A 16 26.49 -11.33 37.82
C GLU A 16 26.24 -11.01 36.35
N VAL A 17 26.95 -11.71 35.47
CA VAL A 17 26.75 -11.62 34.02
C VAL A 17 26.33 -12.97 33.49
N HIS A 18 25.33 -12.96 32.62
CA HIS A 18 24.84 -14.12 31.90
C HIS A 18 24.84 -13.82 30.42
N ILE A 19 25.43 -14.70 29.62
CA ILE A 19 25.41 -14.65 28.16
C ILE A 19 24.87 -15.98 27.64
N LEU A 20 23.85 -15.94 26.78
CA LEU A 20 23.26 -17.12 26.17
C LEU A 20 23.32 -17.00 24.66
N THR A 21 24.09 -17.89 24.02
CA THR A 21 24.24 -17.91 22.56
C THR A 21 23.35 -18.99 21.95
N LEU A 22 22.64 -18.62 20.88
CA LEU A 22 21.70 -19.46 20.10
C LEU A 22 20.63 -20.18 20.94
N GLY A 23 20.33 -19.66 22.15
CA GLY A 23 19.43 -20.33 23.10
C GLY A 23 19.97 -21.66 23.64
N ASP A 24 21.23 -21.98 23.39
CA ASP A 24 21.82 -23.29 23.66
C ASP A 24 22.49 -23.34 25.04
N ARG A 25 22.02 -24.27 25.87
CA ARG A 25 22.51 -24.54 27.23
C ARG A 25 23.27 -25.86 27.36
N THR A 26 23.60 -26.52 26.25
CA THR A 26 24.28 -27.82 26.27
C THR A 26 25.74 -27.72 26.72
N GLU A 27 26.39 -26.61 26.38
CA GLU A 27 27.72 -26.24 26.85
C GLU A 27 27.61 -25.07 27.84
N GLU A 28 28.16 -25.26 29.04
CA GLU A 28 28.14 -24.28 30.13
C GLU A 28 29.57 -23.89 30.51
N VAL A 29 29.86 -22.59 30.53
CA VAL A 29 31.18 -22.03 30.85
C VAL A 29 31.05 -21.05 31.99
N GLU A 30 31.70 -21.34 33.12
CA GLU A 30 31.77 -20.43 34.26
C GLU A 30 33.02 -19.51 34.14
N ILE A 31 32.80 -18.20 34.19
CA ILE A 31 33.86 -17.19 34.12
C ILE A 31 34.65 -17.21 35.44
N GLY A 32 35.97 -17.43 35.34
CA GLY A 32 36.88 -17.46 36.49
C GLY A 32 36.93 -18.79 37.26
N SER A 33 36.27 -19.86 36.79
CA SER A 33 36.38 -21.18 37.42
C SER A 33 37.74 -21.84 37.12
N GLU A 34 38.18 -22.75 38.00
CA GLU A 34 39.46 -23.45 37.83
C GLU A 34 39.47 -24.29 36.54
N GLY A 35 40.35 -23.93 35.59
CA GLY A 35 40.43 -24.54 34.26
C GLY A 35 39.55 -23.89 33.19
N SER A 36 38.83 -22.80 33.51
CA SER A 36 38.11 -22.00 32.51
C SER A 36 39.07 -21.25 31.59
N ASN A 37 38.67 -21.11 30.32
CA ASN A 37 39.40 -20.30 29.35
C ASN A 37 38.99 -18.81 29.40
N LEU A 38 38.04 -18.44 30.26
CA LEU A 38 37.52 -17.09 30.45
C LEU A 38 37.70 -16.63 31.90
N CYS A 39 38.30 -15.46 32.09
CA CYS A 39 38.55 -14.83 33.38
C CYS A 39 38.04 -13.38 33.38
N TRP A 40 37.85 -12.80 34.57
CA TRP A 40 37.47 -11.39 34.71
C TRP A 40 38.68 -10.46 34.50
N THR A 41 38.45 -9.32 33.86
CA THR A 41 39.42 -8.20 33.85
C THR A 41 39.35 -7.43 35.18
N ALA A 42 40.19 -6.40 35.34
CA ALA A 42 40.14 -5.53 36.50
C ALA A 42 38.91 -4.61 36.53
N ASP A 43 38.35 -4.28 35.37
CA ASP A 43 37.14 -3.46 35.23
C ASP A 43 36.18 -4.12 34.23
N PRO A 44 35.46 -5.17 34.67
CA PRO A 44 34.78 -6.10 33.76
C PRO A 44 33.49 -5.60 33.15
N VAL A 45 32.75 -4.68 33.79
CA VAL A 45 31.42 -4.29 33.31
C VAL A 45 31.13 -2.80 33.50
N GLU A 46 30.74 -2.16 32.40
CA GLU A 46 30.30 -0.77 32.33
C GLU A 46 28.97 -0.71 31.57
N ILE A 47 28.04 0.14 32.02
CA ILE A 47 26.78 0.44 31.34
C ILE A 47 26.78 1.93 31.02
N THR A 48 26.48 2.30 29.79
CA THR A 48 26.50 3.69 29.32
C THR A 48 25.12 4.08 28.81
N SER A 49 24.67 5.26 29.21
CA SER A 49 23.47 5.88 28.65
C SER A 49 23.81 6.53 27.31
N GLU A 50 23.06 6.20 26.26
CA GLU A 50 23.19 6.80 24.92
C GLU A 50 22.19 7.96 24.70
N VAL A 51 21.50 8.39 25.76
CA VAL A 51 20.58 9.54 25.75
C VAL A 51 21.38 10.83 25.56
N ASN A 52 21.09 11.54 24.48
CA ASN A 52 21.68 12.84 24.17
C ASN A 52 20.94 13.96 24.92
N ASP A 53 19.63 14.04 24.73
CA ASP A 53 18.78 15.05 25.35
C ASP A 53 17.30 14.61 25.40
N THR A 54 16.37 15.53 25.71
CA THR A 54 14.94 15.19 25.82
C THR A 54 14.22 15.07 24.48
N PHE A 55 14.85 15.37 23.33
CA PHE A 55 14.31 15.09 22.00
C PHE A 55 14.39 13.60 21.63
N ASP A 56 15.24 12.82 22.27
CA ASP A 56 15.34 11.38 22.02
C ASP A 56 14.07 10.65 22.50
N HIS A 57 13.36 9.97 21.60
CA HIS A 57 12.14 9.21 21.94
C HIS A 57 12.41 7.76 22.34
N LEU A 58 13.52 7.18 21.86
CA LEU A 58 14.05 5.90 22.31
C LEU A 58 15.27 6.17 23.21
N LEU A 59 15.11 5.98 24.52
CA LEU A 59 16.16 6.25 25.50
C LEU A 59 17.02 5.00 25.67
N CYS A 60 18.01 4.86 24.80
CA CYS A 60 18.85 3.68 24.66
C CYS A 60 20.01 3.62 25.66
N GLN A 61 20.44 2.40 25.95
CA GLN A 61 21.63 2.09 26.75
C GLN A 61 22.52 1.06 26.06
N GLN A 62 23.82 1.15 26.34
CA GLN A 62 24.82 0.16 25.97
C GLN A 62 25.50 -0.41 27.21
N ALA A 63 26.12 -1.57 27.05
CA ALA A 63 27.00 -2.14 28.07
C ALA A 63 28.27 -2.71 27.43
N SER A 64 29.41 -2.52 28.10
CA SER A 64 30.66 -3.19 27.75
C SER A 64 30.93 -4.29 28.77
N VAL A 65 31.16 -5.52 28.28
CA VAL A 65 31.61 -6.65 29.11
C VAL A 65 33.03 -7.02 28.68
N ARG A 66 34.02 -6.78 29.56
CA ARG A 66 35.44 -7.02 29.31
C ARG A 66 35.90 -8.30 30.02
N LEU A 67 36.39 -9.26 29.26
CA LEU A 67 36.83 -10.58 29.73
C LEU A 67 38.26 -10.87 29.27
N LEU A 68 38.99 -11.68 30.03
CA LEU A 68 40.29 -12.23 29.63
C LEU A 68 40.09 -13.63 29.06
N ALA A 69 40.45 -13.83 27.80
CA ALA A 69 40.28 -15.10 27.10
C ALA A 69 41.62 -15.74 26.74
N LYS A 70 41.76 -17.03 27.05
CA LYS A 70 42.93 -17.84 26.69
C LYS A 70 42.87 -18.38 25.26
N ASN A 71 41.66 -18.65 24.78
CA ASN A 71 41.40 -19.21 23.46
C ASN A 71 40.36 -18.36 22.74
N PHE A 72 40.35 -18.47 21.41
CA PHE A 72 39.30 -17.91 20.57
C PHE A 72 37.92 -18.49 20.95
N VAL A 73 36.91 -17.63 21.14
CA VAL A 73 35.54 -18.01 21.51
C VAL A 73 34.60 -17.78 20.31
N PRO A 74 34.36 -18.80 19.47
CA PRO A 74 33.55 -18.67 18.26
C PRO A 74 32.08 -18.34 18.54
N ASP A 75 31.55 -18.67 19.71
CA ASP A 75 30.14 -18.47 20.07
C ASP A 75 29.74 -16.99 20.17
N PHE A 76 30.69 -16.08 20.37
CA PHE A 76 30.43 -14.64 20.31
C PHE A 76 30.23 -14.13 18.86
N PHE A 77 30.57 -14.94 17.84
CA PHE A 77 30.43 -14.58 16.42
C PHE A 77 29.02 -14.90 15.92
N CYS A 78 28.08 -14.07 16.31
CA CYS A 78 26.70 -14.16 15.87
C CYS A 78 26.46 -13.32 14.61
N VAL A 79 25.78 -13.91 13.61
CA VAL A 79 25.36 -13.19 12.38
C VAL A 79 24.19 -12.22 12.62
N SER A 80 23.52 -12.33 13.78
CA SER A 80 22.41 -11.49 14.20
C SER A 80 22.60 -11.13 15.68
N CYS A 81 22.25 -9.89 16.05
CA CYS A 81 22.28 -9.45 17.45
C CYS A 81 21.43 -10.35 18.35
N ARG A 82 20.30 -10.85 17.84
CA ARG A 82 19.35 -11.68 18.60
C ARG A 82 19.87 -13.06 19.00
N TYR A 83 21.03 -13.47 18.49
CA TYR A 83 21.59 -14.80 18.78
C TYR A 83 22.48 -14.83 20.01
N ALA A 84 22.83 -13.70 20.61
CA ALA A 84 23.61 -13.66 21.84
C ALA A 84 22.96 -12.70 22.84
N THR A 85 22.11 -13.23 23.72
CA THR A 85 21.45 -12.45 24.77
C THR A 85 22.41 -12.26 25.94
N VAL A 86 22.42 -11.06 26.53
CA VAL A 86 23.17 -10.75 27.75
C VAL A 86 22.24 -10.19 28.84
N ASN A 87 22.43 -10.63 30.08
CA ASN A 87 21.80 -10.01 31.25
C ASN A 87 22.86 -9.72 32.32
N ILE A 88 22.81 -8.51 32.90
CA ILE A 88 23.69 -8.07 33.98
C ILE A 88 22.84 -7.78 35.21
N TYR A 89 23.23 -8.38 36.34
CA TYR A 89 22.52 -8.28 37.61
C TYR A 89 23.40 -7.71 38.71
N ARG A 90 22.79 -6.92 39.60
CA ARG A 90 23.31 -6.62 40.93
C ARG A 90 22.42 -7.31 41.96
N GLY A 91 22.92 -8.37 42.58
CA GLY A 91 22.12 -9.24 43.45
C GLY A 91 20.92 -9.86 42.72
N LYS A 92 19.71 -9.34 42.96
CA LYS A 92 18.46 -9.80 42.29
C LYS A 92 17.93 -8.81 41.25
N GLU A 93 18.48 -7.62 41.20
CA GLU A 93 18.05 -6.54 40.32
C GLU A 93 18.75 -6.71 38.96
N CYS A 94 17.97 -6.77 37.88
CA CYS A 94 18.49 -6.74 36.53
C CYS A 94 18.76 -5.29 36.15
N LEU A 95 20.03 -4.93 35.97
CA LEU A 95 20.42 -3.56 35.58
C LEU A 95 20.45 -3.38 34.07
N PHE A 96 20.77 -4.44 33.34
CA PHE A 96 20.82 -4.42 31.87
C PHE A 96 20.37 -5.76 31.31
N ALA A 97 19.56 -5.71 30.26
CA ALA A 97 19.17 -6.88 29.48
C ALA A 97 19.19 -6.49 28.00
N GLY A 98 19.90 -7.26 27.18
CA GLY A 98 20.10 -6.88 25.79
C GLY A 98 20.80 -7.97 25.01
N PHE A 99 21.56 -7.54 24.02
CA PHE A 99 22.20 -8.39 23.04
C PHE A 99 23.66 -8.00 22.82
N VAL A 100 24.51 -8.96 22.48
CA VAL A 100 25.86 -8.65 21.99
C VAL A 100 25.75 -8.10 20.56
N GLU A 101 26.42 -6.97 20.31
CA GLU A 101 26.39 -6.32 19.01
C GLU A 101 27.17 -7.12 17.95
N PRO A 102 26.61 -7.36 16.75
CA PRO A 102 27.32 -8.06 15.68
C PRO A 102 28.57 -7.29 15.25
N GLN A 103 29.69 -8.00 15.03
CA GLN A 103 30.96 -7.47 14.49
C GLN A 103 31.80 -6.58 15.42
N ALA A 104 31.35 -6.27 16.64
CA ALA A 104 32.17 -5.63 17.66
C ALA A 104 33.06 -6.67 18.37
N TYR A 105 34.12 -7.13 17.69
CA TYR A 105 35.12 -8.02 18.26
C TYR A 105 36.53 -7.49 18.00
N SER A 106 37.24 -7.16 19.07
CA SER A 106 38.66 -6.84 19.03
C SER A 106 39.36 -7.70 20.07
N GLN A 107 40.30 -8.54 19.62
CA GLN A 107 41.15 -9.35 20.49
C GLN A 107 42.61 -9.17 20.06
N GLY A 108 43.47 -8.88 21.03
CA GLY A 108 44.92 -9.05 20.88
C GLY A 108 45.30 -10.53 20.68
N TYR A 109 46.52 -10.82 20.26
CA TYR A 109 47.05 -12.18 20.19
C TYR A 109 48.49 -12.24 20.74
N ASN A 110 48.77 -11.46 21.79
CA ASN A 110 50.14 -11.24 22.25
C ASN A 110 50.44 -11.90 23.60
N GLU A 111 49.44 -12.15 24.44
CA GLU A 111 49.60 -12.62 25.81
C GLU A 111 48.99 -14.03 26.02
N GLU A 112 49.22 -14.68 27.17
CA GLU A 112 48.55 -15.97 27.48
C GLU A 112 47.03 -15.80 27.65
N TYR A 113 46.62 -14.63 28.11
CA TYR A 113 45.24 -14.19 28.16
C TYR A 113 45.15 -12.83 27.47
N ASP A 114 44.36 -12.76 26.40
CA ASP A 114 44.07 -11.51 25.71
C ASP A 114 42.71 -10.97 26.17
N GLU A 115 42.60 -9.66 26.31
CA GLU A 115 41.33 -9.00 26.63
C GLU A 115 40.38 -9.05 25.41
N ILE A 116 39.12 -9.39 25.68
CA ILE A 116 37.99 -9.32 24.78
C ILE A 116 36.98 -8.34 25.38
N GLU A 117 36.63 -7.31 24.64
CA GLU A 117 35.52 -6.41 24.97
C GLU A 117 34.31 -6.78 24.11
N LEU A 118 33.20 -7.12 24.77
CA LEU A 118 31.91 -7.36 24.15
C LEU A 118 31.05 -6.10 24.27
N SER A 119 30.82 -5.42 23.15
CA SER A 119 29.84 -4.34 23.07
C SER A 119 28.44 -4.93 23.05
N CYS A 120 27.59 -4.47 23.96
CA CYS A 120 26.24 -4.95 24.13
C CYS A 120 25.25 -3.79 24.00
N ILE A 121 24.13 -4.04 23.34
CA ILE A 121 23.08 -3.08 23.07
C ILE A 121 21.78 -3.52 23.76
N ASP A 122 21.00 -2.58 24.27
CA ASP A 122 19.70 -2.89 24.87
C ASP A 122 18.66 -3.35 23.81
N ALA A 123 17.46 -3.72 24.28
CA ALA A 123 16.43 -4.22 23.37
C ALA A 123 15.86 -3.14 22.45
N LEU A 124 15.91 -1.86 22.84
CA LEU A 124 15.44 -0.75 22.01
C LEU A 124 16.40 -0.50 20.85
N SER A 125 17.69 -0.44 21.14
CA SER A 125 18.78 -0.31 20.15
C SER A 125 18.80 -1.48 19.17
N ALA A 126 18.48 -2.70 19.63
CA ALA A 126 18.46 -3.87 18.76
C ALA A 126 17.35 -3.83 17.68
N LEU A 127 16.34 -2.97 17.81
CA LEU A 127 15.26 -2.83 16.84
C LEU A 127 15.75 -2.29 15.48
N GLN A 128 16.84 -1.53 15.45
CA GLN A 128 17.41 -0.96 14.22
C GLN A 128 17.89 -2.01 13.20
N TYR A 129 18.14 -3.25 13.66
CA TYR A 129 18.60 -4.35 12.81
C TYR A 129 17.45 -5.17 12.20
N SER A 130 16.20 -4.73 12.32
CA SER A 130 15.04 -5.47 11.83
C SER A 130 14.00 -4.55 11.21
N LYS A 131 13.63 -4.84 9.95
CA LYS A 131 12.55 -4.14 9.25
C LYS A 131 11.21 -4.42 9.93
N TYR A 132 10.22 -3.54 9.69
CA TYR A 132 8.85 -3.77 10.12
C TYR A 132 8.35 -5.18 9.73
N ARG A 133 7.67 -5.86 10.66
CA ARG A 133 7.25 -7.28 10.56
C ARG A 133 8.37 -8.30 10.29
N ASN A 134 9.63 -7.91 10.47
CA ASN A 134 10.80 -8.72 10.15
C ASN A 134 10.90 -9.09 8.65
N VAL A 135 10.37 -8.26 7.75
CA VAL A 135 10.51 -8.48 6.30
C VAL A 135 11.98 -8.59 5.91
N GLY A 136 12.29 -9.59 5.07
CA GLY A 136 13.67 -9.95 4.70
C GLY A 136 14.25 -11.06 5.57
N SER A 137 13.61 -11.42 6.69
CA SER A 137 13.94 -12.61 7.47
C SER A 137 13.51 -13.89 6.75
N PHE A 138 14.10 -15.03 7.12
CA PHE A 138 13.79 -16.32 6.50
C PHE A 138 12.28 -16.63 6.55
N GLY A 139 11.66 -16.80 5.38
CA GLY A 139 10.23 -17.11 5.23
C GLY A 139 9.28 -15.91 5.28
N VAL A 140 9.78 -14.67 5.46
CA VAL A 140 8.96 -13.45 5.50
C VAL A 140 9.21 -12.61 4.24
N HIS A 141 8.23 -12.57 3.34
CA HIS A 141 8.37 -11.96 2.03
C HIS A 141 7.64 -10.62 1.93
N TYR A 142 8.34 -9.59 1.44
CA TYR A 142 7.82 -8.23 1.24
C TYR A 142 6.45 -8.20 0.55
N GLY A 143 6.31 -8.88 -0.61
CA GLY A 143 5.08 -8.85 -1.39
C GLY A 143 3.87 -9.46 -0.69
N ILE A 144 4.08 -10.51 0.12
CA ILE A 144 3.02 -11.16 0.88
C ILE A 144 2.58 -10.24 2.03
N GLU A 145 3.54 -9.80 2.85
CA GLU A 145 3.26 -8.95 4.01
C GLU A 145 2.61 -7.62 3.59
N LYS A 146 3.09 -6.99 2.50
CA LYS A 146 2.49 -5.76 1.95
C LYS A 146 1.07 -6.00 1.44
N SER A 147 0.77 -7.19 0.89
CA SER A 147 -0.60 -7.53 0.45
C SER A 147 -1.57 -7.79 1.60
N GLU A 148 -1.07 -8.11 2.79
CA GLU A 148 -1.85 -8.34 4.01
C GLU A 148 -1.88 -7.11 4.94
N ALA A 149 -1.16 -6.05 4.58
CA ALA A 149 -1.10 -4.80 5.32
C ALA A 149 -2.49 -4.13 5.39
N GLY A 150 -2.85 -3.68 6.59
CA GLY A 150 -4.14 -3.03 6.83
C GLY A 150 -4.04 -1.89 7.82
N MET A 151 -5.20 -1.47 8.35
CA MET A 151 -5.24 -0.56 9.49
C MET A 151 -4.92 -1.37 10.76
N ARG A 152 -3.91 -0.94 11.51
CA ARG A 152 -3.56 -1.54 12.81
C ARG A 152 -3.52 -0.52 13.91
N THR A 153 -3.87 -0.94 15.12
CA THR A 153 -3.81 -0.05 16.28
C THR A 153 -2.35 0.20 16.65
N PHE A 154 -2.07 1.36 17.24
CA PHE A 154 -0.75 1.65 17.79
C PHE A 154 -0.33 0.57 18.79
N HIS A 155 -1.29 0.06 19.56
CA HIS A 155 -1.09 -1.01 20.52
C HIS A 155 -0.61 -2.32 19.87
N GLU A 156 -1.25 -2.78 18.80
CA GLU A 156 -0.85 -4.02 18.10
C GLU A 156 0.54 -3.87 17.47
N ILE A 157 0.85 -2.70 16.90
CA ILE A 157 2.15 -2.42 16.30
C ILE A 157 3.25 -2.46 17.37
N MET A 158 3.10 -1.65 18.44
CA MET A 158 4.10 -1.54 19.50
C MET A 158 4.29 -2.86 20.25
N THR A 159 3.21 -3.55 20.60
CA THR A 159 3.31 -4.85 21.29
C THR A 159 3.87 -5.93 20.39
N GLY A 160 3.60 -5.90 19.07
CA GLY A 160 4.22 -6.80 18.11
C GLY A 160 5.73 -6.61 18.01
N ILE A 161 6.19 -5.35 17.93
CA ILE A 161 7.61 -4.99 17.90
C ILE A 161 8.31 -5.42 19.20
N LEU A 162 7.79 -4.97 20.35
CA LEU A 162 8.40 -5.24 21.64
C LEU A 162 8.34 -6.73 22.01
N ALA A 163 7.24 -7.44 21.78
CA ALA A 163 7.18 -8.89 22.03
C ALA A 163 8.19 -9.66 21.15
N GLY A 164 8.38 -9.24 19.90
CA GLY A 164 9.33 -9.86 18.98
C GLY A 164 10.79 -9.77 19.43
N ILE A 165 11.20 -8.67 20.07
CA ILE A 165 12.58 -8.52 20.57
C ILE A 165 12.77 -9.06 22.00
N THR A 166 11.72 -9.02 22.82
CA THR A 166 11.79 -9.38 24.25
C THR A 166 11.66 -10.88 24.54
N GLY A 167 11.27 -11.71 23.56
CA GLY A 167 10.92 -13.12 23.77
C GLY A 167 12.00 -13.97 24.46
N ASP A 168 13.26 -13.74 24.10
CA ASP A 168 14.43 -14.48 24.63
C ASP A 168 15.32 -13.60 25.54
N LEU A 169 14.79 -12.47 26.01
CA LEU A 169 15.56 -11.46 26.74
C LEU A 169 15.84 -11.85 28.20
N ASP A 170 14.92 -12.58 28.85
CA ASP A 170 15.15 -13.10 30.21
C ASP A 170 15.84 -14.47 30.16
N ILE A 171 17.16 -14.47 30.34
CA ILE A 171 17.96 -15.70 30.35
C ILE A 171 17.55 -16.61 31.51
N ARG A 172 17.19 -16.05 32.68
CA ARG A 172 16.85 -16.85 33.88
C ARG A 172 15.43 -17.42 33.81
N GLY A 173 14.57 -16.85 32.96
CA GLY A 173 13.19 -17.28 32.73
C GLY A 173 12.29 -17.18 33.96
N ASN A 174 12.61 -16.30 34.90
CA ASN A 174 11.91 -16.18 36.18
C ASN A 174 11.28 -14.80 36.41
N GLN A 175 11.48 -13.85 35.49
CA GLN A 175 10.87 -12.52 35.53
C GLN A 175 9.92 -12.33 34.35
N THR A 176 8.91 -11.49 34.55
CA THR A 176 7.97 -11.12 33.49
C THR A 176 8.32 -9.75 32.96
N ILE A 177 8.44 -9.65 31.65
CA ILE A 177 8.69 -8.39 30.97
C ILE A 177 7.43 -7.51 31.06
N ARG A 178 7.62 -6.25 31.45
CA ARG A 178 6.52 -5.31 31.70
C ARG A 178 6.69 -4.10 30.79
N ILE A 179 5.61 -3.68 30.14
CA ILE A 179 5.58 -2.46 29.33
C ILE A 179 4.55 -1.53 29.97
N LEU A 180 5.03 -0.49 30.65
CA LEU A 180 4.28 0.35 31.56
C LEU A 180 4.07 1.74 30.96
N TYR A 181 2.83 2.20 30.88
CA TYR A 181 2.47 3.51 30.35
C TYR A 181 1.92 4.44 31.44
N ASP A 182 2.35 5.70 31.47
CA ASP A 182 1.99 6.69 32.50
C ASP A 182 0.57 7.27 32.37
N GLY A 183 -0.07 7.13 31.21
CA GLY A 183 -1.41 7.69 30.97
C GLY A 183 -1.43 9.20 30.80
N SER A 184 -0.35 9.78 30.30
CA SER A 184 -0.21 11.23 30.06
C SER A 184 -0.99 11.73 28.85
N LYS A 185 -1.30 10.88 27.87
CA LYS A 185 -1.95 11.21 26.61
C LYS A 185 -3.20 10.35 26.40
N ALA A 186 -4.27 10.97 25.92
CA ALA A 186 -5.55 10.30 25.67
C ALA A 186 -6.22 10.90 24.43
N THR A 187 -7.25 10.25 23.90
CA THR A 187 -8.02 10.83 22.77
C THR A 187 -8.94 11.96 23.23
N ASP A 188 -9.35 11.92 24.49
CA ASP A 188 -10.21 12.91 25.14
C ASP A 188 -9.92 12.98 26.65
N ASN A 189 -10.59 13.89 27.34
CA ASN A 189 -10.43 14.08 28.79
C ASN A 189 -11.19 13.05 29.64
N ALA A 190 -11.83 12.05 29.04
CA ALA A 190 -12.62 11.08 29.80
C ALA A 190 -11.70 10.14 30.59
N ALA A 191 -12.04 9.90 31.85
CA ALA A 191 -11.25 9.04 32.73
C ALA A 191 -11.06 7.60 32.19
N SER A 192 -12.02 7.13 31.37
CA SER A 192 -11.92 5.82 30.69
C SER A 192 -10.85 5.78 29.61
N SER A 193 -10.51 6.91 28.98
CA SER A 193 -9.58 7.00 27.85
C SER A 193 -8.11 7.15 28.27
N ARG A 194 -7.86 7.52 29.54
CA ARG A 194 -6.53 7.87 30.08
C ARG A 194 -5.38 6.92 29.73
N TYR A 195 -5.64 5.61 29.66
CA TYR A 195 -4.62 4.59 29.38
C TYR A 195 -4.89 3.83 28.08
N LEU A 196 -5.74 4.35 27.20
CA LEU A 196 -6.23 3.65 26.01
C LEU A 196 -5.78 4.27 24.69
N ILE A 197 -4.98 5.35 24.70
CA ILE A 197 -4.54 6.04 23.48
C ILE A 197 -4.01 5.08 22.41
N PHE A 198 -3.12 4.16 22.77
CA PHE A 198 -2.56 3.19 21.81
C PHE A 198 -3.61 2.22 21.23
N LYS A 199 -4.67 1.91 21.98
CA LYS A 199 -5.77 1.05 21.50
C LYS A 199 -6.80 1.84 20.71
N GLN A 200 -6.87 3.16 20.92
CA GLN A 200 -7.83 4.04 20.30
C GLN A 200 -7.34 4.63 18.97
N LEU A 201 -6.03 4.68 18.75
CA LEU A 201 -5.41 5.14 17.50
C LEU A 201 -5.08 3.97 16.58
N THR A 202 -5.42 4.10 15.31
CA THR A 202 -5.03 3.17 14.24
C THR A 202 -4.42 3.89 13.05
N ILE A 203 -3.45 3.26 12.37
CA ILE A 203 -2.77 3.79 11.19
C ILE A 203 -2.61 2.71 10.12
N SER A 204 -2.43 3.13 8.88
CA SER A 204 -2.20 2.22 7.75
C SER A 204 -0.79 1.66 7.80
N GLU A 205 -0.64 0.33 7.89
CA GLU A 205 0.67 -0.32 7.84
C GLU A 205 1.42 -0.03 6.54
N LEU A 206 0.71 0.25 5.43
CA LEU A 206 1.32 0.59 4.14
C LEU A 206 2.27 1.80 4.22
N LEU A 207 2.11 2.66 5.23
CA LEU A 207 3.05 3.75 5.52
C LEU A 207 4.49 3.22 5.72
N PHE A 208 4.64 2.10 6.43
CA PHE A 208 5.94 1.54 6.83
C PHE A 208 6.59 0.65 5.77
N PHE A 209 5.82 0.22 4.76
CA PHE A 209 6.32 -0.66 3.70
C PHE A 209 7.09 0.06 2.59
N GLY A 210 6.90 1.38 2.44
CA GLY A 210 7.46 2.09 1.29
C GLY A 210 6.94 1.56 -0.05
N ASP A 211 7.54 2.01 -1.15
CA ASP A 211 7.14 1.55 -2.48
C ASP A 211 7.95 0.29 -2.85
N LYS A 212 9.18 0.21 -2.36
CA LYS A 212 10.11 -0.93 -2.50
C LYS A 212 10.60 -1.46 -1.14
N GLU A 213 11.10 -2.70 -1.16
CA GLU A 213 11.58 -3.38 0.05
C GLU A 213 12.74 -2.65 0.75
N ASP A 214 13.63 -1.98 0.01
CA ASP A 214 14.75 -1.20 0.55
C ASP A 214 14.33 0.13 1.20
N GLU A 215 13.14 0.62 0.89
CA GLU A 215 12.55 1.84 1.46
C GLU A 215 11.69 1.55 2.71
N MET A 216 11.62 0.28 3.13
CA MET A 216 10.88 -0.12 4.34
C MET A 216 11.47 0.47 5.62
N TRP A 217 10.58 0.87 6.53
CA TRP A 217 10.98 1.37 7.84
C TRP A 217 11.52 0.24 8.73
N GLN A 218 12.52 0.59 9.53
CA GLN A 218 13.03 -0.26 10.60
C GLN A 218 12.10 -0.22 11.83
N GLN A 219 12.17 -1.23 12.70
CA GLN A 219 11.27 -1.35 13.84
C GLN A 219 11.45 -0.23 14.88
N ASP A 220 12.67 0.23 15.08
CA ASP A 220 13.01 1.41 15.89
C ASP A 220 12.34 2.66 15.31
N THR A 221 12.48 2.91 14.00
CA THR A 221 11.89 4.08 13.33
C THR A 221 10.36 4.10 13.46
N VAL A 222 9.70 2.93 13.30
CA VAL A 222 8.24 2.83 13.48
C VAL A 222 7.85 3.16 14.92
N LEU A 223 8.54 2.58 15.90
CA LEU A 223 8.24 2.83 17.32
C LEU A 223 8.50 4.29 17.71
N GLU A 224 9.61 4.84 17.24
CA GLU A 224 10.03 6.22 17.48
C GLU A 224 9.00 7.21 16.93
N GLU A 225 8.62 7.11 15.65
CA GLU A 225 7.65 8.03 15.04
C GLU A 225 6.27 7.99 15.73
N MET A 226 5.84 6.81 16.18
CA MET A 226 4.58 6.68 16.93
C MET A 226 4.63 7.35 18.31
N LEU A 227 5.77 7.23 19.01
CA LEU A 227 5.99 7.86 20.31
C LEU A 227 6.20 9.36 20.17
N LYS A 228 6.99 9.78 19.19
CA LYS A 228 7.24 11.17 18.80
C LYS A 228 5.95 11.92 18.47
N TYR A 229 5.08 11.31 17.67
CA TYR A 229 3.75 11.85 17.37
C TYR A 229 2.93 12.17 18.63
N LEU A 230 3.06 11.36 19.68
CA LEU A 230 2.36 11.54 20.95
C LEU A 230 3.15 12.35 21.99
N ASN A 231 4.35 12.83 21.65
CA ASN A 231 5.33 13.38 22.59
C ASN A 231 5.57 12.45 23.80
N LEU A 232 5.85 11.17 23.52
CA LEU A 232 6.14 10.14 24.50
C LEU A 232 7.55 9.60 24.27
N HIS A 233 8.14 9.05 25.33
CA HIS A 233 9.47 8.47 25.36
C HIS A 233 9.39 7.06 25.91
N ILE A 234 10.28 6.18 25.46
CA ILE A 234 10.43 4.83 26.00
C ILE A 234 11.85 4.59 26.49
N VAL A 235 11.97 3.98 27.66
CA VAL A 235 13.24 3.56 28.26
C VAL A 235 13.14 2.14 28.79
N GLN A 236 14.21 1.39 28.64
CA GLN A 236 14.37 0.08 29.24
C GLN A 236 15.17 0.18 30.55
N ASP A 237 14.64 -0.41 31.61
CA ASP A 237 15.32 -0.58 32.90
C ASP A 237 15.26 -2.06 33.28
N GLY A 238 16.37 -2.77 33.03
CA GLY A 238 16.43 -4.23 33.08
C GLY A 238 15.40 -4.88 32.17
N LEU A 239 14.38 -5.52 32.77
CA LEU A 239 13.28 -6.20 32.06
C LEU A 239 11.96 -5.42 32.05
N THR A 240 11.97 -4.14 32.45
CA THR A 240 10.80 -3.26 32.44
C THR A 240 10.99 -2.12 31.47
N PHE A 241 10.00 -1.89 30.62
CA PHE A 241 9.94 -0.77 29.69
C PHE A 241 8.94 0.25 30.21
N TYR A 242 9.35 1.51 30.30
CA TYR A 242 8.50 2.61 30.71
C TYR A 242 8.25 3.53 29.53
N ILE A 243 6.98 3.81 29.25
CA ILE A 243 6.52 4.77 28.25
C ILE A 243 5.91 5.97 28.98
N PHE A 244 6.46 7.16 28.76
CA PHE A 244 6.12 8.34 29.57
C PHE A 244 6.30 9.66 28.81
N SER A 245 5.73 10.71 29.38
CA SER A 245 5.97 12.12 28.99
C SER A 245 7.01 12.73 29.93
N TRP A 246 7.94 13.56 29.45
CA TRP A 246 8.90 14.24 30.33
C TRP A 246 8.21 15.10 31.39
N GLU A 247 7.04 15.68 31.08
CA GLU A 247 6.21 16.44 32.02
C GLU A 247 5.76 15.60 33.24
N THR A 248 5.50 14.31 33.02
CA THR A 248 5.22 13.37 34.12
C THR A 248 6.46 13.19 35.01
N VAL A 249 7.66 13.22 34.43
CA VAL A 249 8.95 13.14 35.14
C VAL A 249 9.30 14.46 35.83
N TRP A 250 8.80 15.60 35.37
CA TRP A 250 9.02 16.89 36.02
C TRP A 250 8.09 17.13 37.22
N SER A 251 6.85 16.63 37.19
CA SER A 251 5.84 16.88 38.24
C SER A 251 6.11 16.10 39.53
N ASP A 252 6.12 16.74 40.72
CA ASP A 252 6.33 16.10 42.04
C ASP A 252 5.41 14.92 42.41
N SER A 253 4.34 14.67 41.65
CA SER A 253 3.38 13.59 41.91
C SER A 253 3.98 12.19 41.65
N PRO A 254 3.56 11.15 42.41
CA PRO A 254 3.86 9.76 42.08
C PRO A 254 3.33 9.39 40.69
N ILE A 255 4.07 8.54 39.97
CA ILE A 255 3.68 8.09 38.63
C ILE A 255 2.85 6.81 38.74
N SER A 256 1.62 6.85 38.23
CA SER A 256 0.75 5.68 38.13
C SER A 256 0.85 5.07 36.75
N TRP A 257 1.33 3.83 36.71
CA TRP A 257 1.58 3.09 35.49
C TRP A 257 0.47 2.09 35.19
N ARG A 258 0.18 1.90 33.91
CA ARG A 258 -0.67 0.82 33.41
C ARG A 258 0.13 -0.04 32.44
N ASN A 259 0.21 -1.34 32.71
CA ASN A 259 0.79 -2.27 31.75
C ASN A 259 -0.11 -2.35 30.52
N ILE A 260 0.44 -2.04 29.34
CA ILE A 260 -0.37 -1.95 28.12
C ILE A 260 -0.89 -3.31 27.64
N VAL A 261 -0.18 -4.40 27.98
CA VAL A 261 -0.49 -5.78 27.58
C VAL A 261 -1.60 -6.37 28.46
N ASN A 262 -1.40 -6.38 29.78
CA ASN A 262 -2.30 -7.08 30.71
C ASN A 262 -3.12 -6.15 31.64
N GLY A 263 -2.89 -4.83 31.59
CA GLY A 263 -3.59 -3.86 32.41
C GLY A 263 -3.17 -3.83 33.88
N GLN A 264 -2.10 -4.52 34.28
CA GLN A 264 -1.56 -4.45 35.64
C GLN A 264 -1.19 -3.01 36.00
N VAL A 265 -1.55 -2.59 37.21
CA VAL A 265 -1.18 -1.27 37.72
C VAL A 265 0.12 -1.37 38.51
N ALA A 266 1.00 -0.41 38.30
CA ALA A 266 2.18 -0.19 39.13
C ALA A 266 2.25 1.28 39.57
N LEU A 267 2.98 1.54 40.66
CA LEU A 267 3.17 2.88 41.20
C LEU A 267 4.66 3.10 41.45
N THR A 268 5.19 4.21 40.94
CA THR A 268 6.53 4.67 41.29
C THR A 268 6.41 5.90 42.18
N SER A 269 6.82 5.77 43.44
CA SER A 269 6.97 6.90 44.35
C SER A 269 8.23 7.67 44.00
N ARG A 270 8.13 8.98 43.87
CA ARG A 270 9.29 9.83 43.63
C ARG A 270 10.03 10.12 44.93
N LYS A 271 11.35 9.92 44.92
CA LYS A 271 12.23 10.39 46.00
C LYS A 271 12.89 11.70 45.58
N ASN A 272 13.03 12.62 46.53
CA ASN A 272 13.82 13.84 46.38
C ASN A 272 15.14 13.64 47.12
N ILE A 273 16.20 13.38 46.36
CA ILE A 273 17.53 13.07 46.89
C ILE A 273 18.34 14.37 46.95
N THR A 274 18.95 14.65 48.10
CA THR A 274 19.88 15.77 48.25
C THR A 274 21.29 15.27 47.92
N ILE A 275 21.96 15.90 46.95
CA ILE A 275 23.35 15.60 46.60
C ILE A 275 24.25 16.16 47.70
N GLU A 276 24.92 15.26 48.41
CA GLU A 276 25.84 15.54 49.50
C GLU A 276 27.05 14.60 49.48
N THR A 277 28.12 14.97 50.20
CA THR A 277 29.39 14.22 50.20
C THR A 277 29.24 12.76 50.65
N ALA A 278 28.24 12.44 51.47
CA ALA A 278 28.03 11.08 51.97
C ALA A 278 27.57 10.09 50.88
N ILE A 279 26.98 10.59 49.80
CA ILE A 279 26.46 9.76 48.69
C ILE A 279 27.24 9.97 47.38
N ALA A 280 28.22 10.87 47.37
CA ALA A 280 29.06 11.14 46.22
C ALA A 280 30.13 10.06 46.06
N ALA A 281 30.30 9.55 44.83
CA ALA A 281 31.35 8.58 44.49
C ALA A 281 32.61 9.25 43.90
N GLY A 282 32.54 10.55 43.58
CA GLY A 282 33.63 11.33 43.01
C GLY A 282 33.52 12.81 43.36
N CYS A 283 34.55 13.58 42.99
CA CYS A 283 34.66 15.03 43.25
C CYS A 283 34.68 15.88 41.97
N ASP A 284 34.38 15.27 40.83
CA ASP A 284 34.54 15.80 39.47
C ASP A 284 33.20 16.20 38.84
N THR A 285 32.24 16.66 39.65
CA THR A 285 30.96 17.20 39.19
C THR A 285 31.17 18.26 38.11
N GLN A 286 30.52 18.09 36.96
CA GLN A 286 30.55 19.06 35.88
C GLN A 286 29.19 19.75 35.77
N ILE A 287 29.23 21.05 35.50
CA ILE A 287 28.04 21.86 35.25
C ILE A 287 28.22 22.55 33.90
N SER A 288 27.23 22.39 33.04
CA SER A 288 27.13 23.08 31.76
C SER A 288 25.74 23.71 31.62
N ILE A 289 25.56 24.51 30.57
CA ILE A 289 24.25 25.05 30.20
C ILE A 289 23.79 24.27 28.97
N GLY A 290 22.58 23.74 29.03
CA GLY A 290 21.98 23.02 27.91
C GLY A 290 21.76 23.92 26.69
N GLU A 291 21.41 23.30 25.57
CA GLU A 291 21.06 24.04 24.37
C GLU A 291 19.86 24.96 24.60
N VAL A 292 19.83 26.11 23.92
CA VAL A 292 18.76 27.09 24.03
C VAL A 292 18.24 27.43 22.65
N TYR A 293 16.97 27.13 22.41
CA TYR A 293 16.29 27.40 21.15
C TYR A 293 15.14 28.37 21.40
N ASN A 294 15.20 29.54 20.77
CA ASN A 294 14.14 30.53 20.89
C ASN A 294 13.16 30.49 19.70
N GLN A 295 13.25 29.46 18.87
CA GLN A 295 12.24 29.09 17.89
C GLN A 295 12.33 27.59 17.60
N ILE A 296 11.21 26.90 17.77
CA ILE A 296 11.03 25.49 17.40
C ILE A 296 10.23 25.43 16.10
N LEU A 297 10.72 24.68 15.12
CA LEU A 297 10.13 24.47 13.80
C LEU A 297 9.99 22.97 13.56
N LEU A 298 8.76 22.51 13.34
CA LEU A 298 8.41 21.13 13.06
C LEU A 298 7.75 21.05 11.69
N THR A 299 8.36 20.29 10.78
CA THR A 299 7.84 20.02 9.43
C THR A 299 7.05 18.72 9.42
N CYS A 300 5.91 18.70 8.73
CA CYS A 300 5.08 17.51 8.56
C CYS A 300 5.25 16.91 7.16
N GLU A 301 5.76 15.69 7.07
CA GLU A 301 5.82 14.93 5.83
C GLU A 301 4.54 14.07 5.67
N THR A 302 3.75 14.38 4.64
CA THR A 302 2.52 13.65 4.33
C THR A 302 2.73 12.68 3.18
N LYS A 303 2.53 11.37 3.41
CA LYS A 303 2.49 10.38 2.33
C LYS A 303 1.08 10.30 1.74
N GLU A 304 0.86 11.00 0.65
CA GLU A 304 -0.42 11.10 -0.04
C GLU A 304 -0.78 9.82 -0.81
N VAL A 305 -2.08 9.61 -1.00
CA VAL A 305 -2.65 8.55 -1.83
C VAL A 305 -3.26 9.17 -3.09
N GLU A 306 -2.51 9.18 -4.18
CA GLU A 306 -3.00 9.67 -5.48
C GLU A 306 -3.83 8.61 -6.21
N ASN A 307 -3.28 7.39 -6.33
CA ASN A 307 -3.92 6.28 -7.03
C ASN A 307 -4.60 5.34 -6.02
N VAL A 308 -5.90 5.11 -6.20
CA VAL A 308 -6.67 4.15 -5.37
C VAL A 308 -6.26 2.71 -5.72
N ILE A 309 -5.98 2.47 -7.00
CA ILE A 309 -5.36 1.24 -7.50
C ILE A 309 -4.42 1.65 -8.64
N GLU A 310 -3.32 0.94 -8.82
CA GLU A 310 -2.52 1.12 -10.03
C GLU A 310 -3.30 0.64 -11.25
N SER A 311 -3.16 1.42 -12.34
CA SER A 311 -3.80 1.07 -13.60
C SER A 311 -3.34 -0.32 -14.07
N PRO A 312 -4.26 -1.18 -14.58
CA PRO A 312 -3.86 -2.38 -15.28
C PRO A 312 -3.04 -2.06 -16.54
N LEU A 313 -3.06 -0.82 -17.02
CA LEU A 313 -2.40 -0.35 -18.24
C LEU A 313 -1.17 0.55 -17.97
N ASP A 314 -0.72 0.65 -16.72
CA ASP A 314 0.48 1.41 -16.35
C ASP A 314 1.74 0.83 -17.03
N GLU A 315 2.41 1.64 -17.85
CA GLU A 315 3.57 1.21 -18.63
C GLU A 315 4.74 0.74 -17.76
N ASP A 316 4.91 1.30 -16.56
CA ASP A 316 6.00 0.93 -15.65
C ASP A 316 5.78 -0.44 -14.99
N MET A 317 4.52 -0.83 -14.84
CA MET A 317 4.09 -2.11 -14.25
C MET A 317 3.87 -3.21 -15.29
N LEU A 318 3.73 -2.84 -16.57
CA LEU A 318 3.52 -3.78 -17.66
C LEU A 318 4.80 -4.49 -18.09
N LYS A 319 4.77 -5.82 -18.06
CA LYS A 319 5.84 -6.67 -18.60
C LYS A 319 5.25 -7.73 -19.50
N SER A 320 5.80 -7.87 -20.70
CA SER A 320 5.45 -8.94 -21.61
C SER A 320 6.20 -10.22 -21.23
N PRO A 321 5.51 -11.38 -21.09
CA PRO A 321 6.17 -12.69 -21.01
C PRO A 321 6.92 -13.06 -22.31
N TYR A 322 6.64 -12.34 -23.39
CA TYR A 322 7.19 -12.56 -24.72
C TYR A 322 8.25 -11.51 -25.07
N VAL A 323 9.28 -11.92 -25.82
CA VAL A 323 10.39 -11.05 -26.24
C VAL A 323 10.00 -9.98 -27.27
N ASN A 324 8.89 -10.16 -27.98
CA ASN A 324 8.43 -9.25 -29.02
C ASN A 324 6.92 -9.44 -29.31
N LYS A 325 6.34 -8.49 -30.05
CA LYS A 325 5.03 -8.64 -30.69
C LYS A 325 5.08 -9.69 -31.81
N GLN A 326 3.95 -10.34 -32.06
CA GLN A 326 3.78 -11.33 -33.12
C GLN A 326 2.70 -10.88 -34.10
N LYS A 327 2.86 -11.23 -35.38
CA LYS A 327 1.77 -11.15 -36.37
C LYS A 327 0.63 -12.09 -35.91
N TYR A 328 -0.56 -11.54 -35.68
CA TYR A 328 -1.67 -12.26 -35.06
C TYR A 328 -2.76 -12.65 -36.05
N CYS A 329 -3.31 -11.66 -36.76
CA CYS A 329 -4.31 -11.90 -37.80
C CYS A 329 -4.11 -10.94 -38.97
N THR A 330 -4.51 -11.37 -40.16
CA THR A 330 -4.58 -10.52 -41.36
C THR A 330 -6.03 -10.48 -41.82
N GLU A 331 -6.56 -9.27 -41.93
CA GLU A 331 -7.86 -9.00 -42.51
C GLU A 331 -7.70 -8.73 -44.00
N TYR A 332 -8.53 -9.39 -44.80
CA TYR A 332 -8.64 -9.12 -46.24
C TYR A 332 -10.02 -8.52 -46.47
N SER A 333 -10.06 -7.35 -47.10
CA SER A 333 -11.31 -6.67 -47.39
C SER A 333 -11.30 -6.08 -48.80
N ALA A 334 -12.41 -6.23 -49.53
CA ALA A 334 -12.65 -5.56 -50.80
C ALA A 334 -14.05 -4.95 -50.77
N ASP A 335 -14.13 -3.63 -50.73
CA ASP A 335 -15.41 -2.91 -50.68
C ASP A 335 -16.14 -3.00 -52.03
N GLY A 336 -17.46 -3.16 -51.99
CA GLY A 336 -18.36 -3.34 -53.13
C GLY A 336 -18.78 -4.80 -53.37
N ASP A 337 -19.93 -4.98 -54.02
CA ASP A 337 -20.51 -6.30 -54.34
C ASP A 337 -20.15 -6.80 -55.76
N GLY A 338 -19.60 -5.91 -56.58
CA GLY A 338 -19.39 -6.09 -58.00
C GLY A 338 -18.33 -7.12 -58.38
N LYS A 339 -18.24 -7.42 -59.68
CA LYS A 339 -17.31 -8.42 -60.23
C LYS A 339 -15.83 -8.12 -59.91
N THR A 340 -15.45 -6.84 -59.89
CA THR A 340 -14.07 -6.42 -59.62
C THR A 340 -13.70 -6.64 -58.16
N ALA A 341 -14.56 -6.24 -57.23
CA ALA A 341 -14.36 -6.49 -55.79
C ALA A 341 -14.31 -7.99 -55.48
N TYR A 342 -15.22 -8.79 -56.07
CA TYR A 342 -15.22 -10.25 -55.93
C TYR A 342 -13.92 -10.90 -56.43
N ARG A 343 -13.41 -10.43 -57.58
CA ARG A 343 -12.14 -10.91 -58.14
C ARG A 343 -10.94 -10.48 -57.30
N ALA A 344 -10.91 -9.23 -56.84
CA ALA A 344 -9.86 -8.72 -55.96
C ALA A 344 -9.81 -9.51 -54.65
N PHE A 345 -10.97 -9.84 -54.08
CA PHE A 345 -11.07 -10.66 -52.89
C PHE A 345 -10.58 -12.10 -53.10
N TYR A 346 -10.93 -12.72 -54.24
CA TYR A 346 -10.36 -14.00 -54.66
C TYR A 346 -8.83 -13.94 -54.73
N GLU A 347 -8.30 -12.95 -55.44
CA GLU A 347 -6.85 -12.76 -55.63
C GLU A 347 -6.14 -12.64 -54.27
N MET A 348 -6.66 -11.79 -53.37
CA MET A 348 -6.13 -11.63 -52.01
C MET A 348 -6.18 -12.93 -51.17
N CYS A 349 -7.23 -13.74 -51.32
CA CYS A 349 -7.36 -15.01 -50.61
C CYS A 349 -6.49 -16.14 -51.18
N HIS A 350 -5.86 -15.97 -52.35
CA HIS A 350 -5.00 -16.96 -53.01
C HIS A 350 -3.53 -16.51 -53.11
N ASP A 351 -3.14 -15.57 -52.25
CA ASP A 351 -1.80 -14.95 -52.26
C ASP A 351 -1.42 -14.34 -53.62
N GLN A 352 -2.42 -13.91 -54.41
CA GLN A 352 -2.25 -13.21 -55.68
C GLN A 352 -2.35 -11.69 -55.47
N THR A 353 -1.76 -10.93 -56.39
CA THR A 353 -1.82 -9.47 -56.34
C THR A 353 -3.03 -8.92 -57.07
N THR A 354 -3.65 -7.90 -56.48
CA THR A 354 -4.71 -7.09 -57.10
C THR A 354 -4.32 -5.61 -57.07
N ASP A 355 -4.88 -4.80 -57.96
CA ASP A 355 -4.71 -3.34 -58.07
C ASP A 355 -6.02 -2.58 -57.73
N TYR A 356 -6.99 -3.28 -57.14
CA TYR A 356 -8.29 -2.71 -56.81
C TYR A 356 -8.17 -1.65 -55.71
N GLY A 357 -8.51 -0.39 -55.99
CA GLY A 357 -8.28 0.71 -55.05
C GLY A 357 -9.15 0.73 -53.79
N ALA A 358 -10.20 -0.11 -53.75
CA ALA A 358 -11.01 -0.33 -52.55
C ALA A 358 -10.72 -1.71 -51.90
N GLY A 359 -9.57 -2.32 -52.22
CA GLY A 359 -9.05 -3.49 -51.52
C GLY A 359 -8.03 -3.10 -50.46
N ARG A 360 -8.11 -3.75 -49.29
CA ARG A 360 -7.25 -3.50 -48.14
C ARG A 360 -6.83 -4.80 -47.47
N ILE A 361 -5.55 -4.86 -47.11
CA ILE A 361 -4.95 -5.94 -46.34
C ILE A 361 -4.43 -5.35 -45.03
N THR A 362 -5.10 -5.65 -43.93
CA THR A 362 -4.73 -5.13 -42.60
C THR A 362 -4.11 -6.23 -41.78
N THR A 363 -2.81 -6.12 -41.50
CA THR A 363 -2.09 -7.05 -40.65
C THR A 363 -2.04 -6.52 -39.22
N TRP A 364 -2.64 -7.28 -38.31
CA TRP A 364 -2.64 -7.01 -36.88
C TRP A 364 -1.49 -7.72 -36.19
N PHE A 365 -0.88 -7.02 -35.26
CA PHE A 365 0.13 -7.49 -34.36
C PHE A 365 -0.41 -7.47 -32.93
N VAL A 366 -0.06 -8.49 -32.17
CA VAL A 366 -0.40 -8.59 -30.75
C VAL A 366 0.86 -8.82 -29.93
N GLN A 367 0.88 -8.22 -28.75
CA GLN A 367 1.79 -8.61 -27.69
C GLN A 367 0.98 -8.80 -26.41
N VAL A 368 1.01 -9.99 -25.82
CA VAL A 368 0.36 -10.24 -24.54
C VAL A 368 1.19 -9.57 -23.46
N MET A 369 0.51 -8.78 -22.62
CA MET A 369 1.13 -8.08 -21.51
C MET A 369 0.63 -8.66 -20.19
N ALA A 370 1.51 -8.66 -19.19
CA ALA A 370 1.19 -9.01 -17.81
C ALA A 370 1.44 -7.79 -16.92
N ASN A 371 0.64 -7.66 -15.86
CA ASN A 371 0.84 -6.67 -14.82
C ASN A 371 0.93 -7.42 -13.48
N LYS A 372 1.96 -7.13 -12.68
CA LYS A 372 2.23 -7.87 -11.43
C LYS A 372 1.16 -7.69 -10.36
N GLN A 373 0.35 -6.65 -10.47
CA GLN A 373 -0.69 -6.28 -9.51
C GLN A 373 -2.10 -6.61 -10.01
N TRP A 374 -2.21 -7.32 -11.14
CA TRP A 374 -3.48 -7.72 -11.71
C TRP A 374 -3.46 -9.19 -12.12
N ARG A 375 -4.49 -9.92 -11.71
CA ARG A 375 -4.69 -11.32 -12.10
C ARG A 375 -5.94 -11.44 -12.96
N PHE A 376 -5.89 -12.37 -13.91
CA PHE A 376 -6.98 -12.63 -14.86
C PHE A 376 -7.50 -14.05 -14.69
N PRO A 377 -8.53 -14.27 -13.85
CA PRO A 377 -9.03 -15.60 -13.52
C PRO A 377 -9.57 -16.35 -14.74
N LYS A 378 -9.21 -17.62 -14.87
CA LYS A 378 -9.86 -18.49 -15.86
C LYS A 378 -11.25 -18.90 -15.37
N SER A 379 -12.30 -18.43 -16.06
CA SER A 379 -13.70 -18.80 -15.75
C SER A 379 -14.05 -18.54 -14.27
N GLY A 380 -13.68 -17.36 -13.77
CA GLY A 380 -13.93 -16.94 -12.38
C GLY A 380 -13.07 -17.61 -11.30
N ASN A 381 -12.21 -18.57 -11.63
CA ASN A 381 -11.35 -19.24 -10.64
C ASN A 381 -10.11 -18.40 -10.31
N THR A 382 -10.13 -17.69 -9.19
CA THR A 382 -9.04 -16.80 -8.72
C THR A 382 -7.74 -17.54 -8.37
N SER A 383 -7.75 -18.87 -8.23
CA SER A 383 -6.53 -19.67 -8.07
C SER A 383 -5.75 -19.87 -9.39
N MET A 384 -6.39 -19.65 -10.54
CA MET A 384 -5.82 -19.89 -11.87
C MET A 384 -5.77 -18.61 -12.69
N ASP A 385 -4.57 -18.12 -12.99
CA ASP A 385 -4.37 -16.97 -13.86
C ASP A 385 -4.20 -17.40 -15.32
N LEU A 386 -4.87 -16.70 -16.25
CA LEU A 386 -4.75 -16.92 -17.68
C LEU A 386 -3.33 -16.65 -18.18
N ILE A 387 -2.64 -15.67 -17.60
CA ILE A 387 -1.25 -15.37 -17.95
C ILE A 387 -0.34 -16.54 -17.59
N ASP A 388 -0.44 -17.08 -16.38
CA ASP A 388 0.36 -18.22 -15.93
C ASP A 388 0.06 -19.49 -16.75
N LEU A 389 -1.18 -19.67 -17.17
CA LEU A 389 -1.61 -20.86 -17.91
C LEU A 389 -1.12 -20.85 -19.37
N TYR A 390 -1.24 -19.71 -20.05
CA TYR A 390 -1.00 -19.63 -21.50
C TYR A 390 0.35 -19.03 -21.88
N CYS A 391 1.04 -18.34 -20.96
CA CYS A 391 2.24 -17.57 -21.29
C CYS A 391 3.53 -18.06 -20.62
N ARG A 392 3.47 -19.13 -19.81
CA ARG A 392 4.59 -19.61 -18.96
C ARG A 392 5.93 -19.79 -19.68
N ASP A 393 5.90 -20.34 -20.88
CA ASP A 393 7.11 -20.73 -21.61
C ASP A 393 7.57 -19.67 -22.64
N GLY A 394 6.89 -18.51 -22.70
CA GLY A 394 7.20 -17.45 -23.67
C GLY A 394 6.97 -17.85 -25.14
N ARG A 395 6.16 -18.90 -25.37
CA ARG A 395 5.87 -19.49 -26.69
C ARG A 395 4.39 -19.40 -27.04
N ASN A 396 4.07 -19.52 -28.33
CA ASN A 396 2.71 -19.60 -28.85
C ASN A 396 1.79 -18.46 -28.36
N GLN A 397 2.25 -17.21 -28.51
CA GLN A 397 1.57 -16.01 -28.00
C GLN A 397 0.12 -15.86 -28.47
N GLN A 398 -0.22 -16.39 -29.65
CA GLN A 398 -1.57 -16.39 -30.20
C GLN A 398 -2.59 -17.19 -29.36
N THR A 399 -2.14 -18.11 -28.50
CA THR A 399 -3.03 -19.05 -27.80
C THR A 399 -4.02 -18.34 -26.87
N LEU A 400 -3.56 -17.37 -26.08
CA LEU A 400 -4.41 -16.61 -25.17
C LEU A 400 -5.47 -15.76 -25.91
N PRO A 401 -5.13 -14.91 -26.89
CA PRO A 401 -6.15 -14.17 -27.64
C PRO A 401 -7.06 -15.10 -28.46
N ASN A 402 -6.59 -16.24 -28.96
CA ASN A 402 -7.48 -17.24 -29.59
C ASN A 402 -8.47 -17.83 -28.59
N TRP A 403 -8.02 -18.15 -27.37
CA TRP A 403 -8.88 -18.64 -26.29
C TRP A 403 -9.94 -17.61 -25.91
N LEU A 404 -9.55 -16.34 -25.72
CA LEU A 404 -10.47 -15.24 -25.48
C LEU A 404 -11.48 -15.09 -26.63
N GLY A 405 -11.08 -15.35 -27.88
CA GLY A 405 -11.99 -15.33 -29.02
C GLY A 405 -13.21 -16.26 -28.94
N SER A 406 -13.21 -17.25 -28.03
CA SER A 406 -14.33 -18.18 -27.83
C SER A 406 -14.76 -18.40 -26.37
N ASN A 407 -14.13 -17.71 -25.40
CA ASN A 407 -14.39 -17.94 -23.98
C ASN A 407 -14.45 -16.62 -23.20
N PRO A 408 -15.29 -16.55 -22.14
CA PRO A 408 -15.34 -15.42 -21.24
C PRO A 408 -14.04 -15.30 -20.43
N GLY A 409 -13.50 -14.08 -20.36
CA GLY A 409 -12.29 -13.76 -19.60
C GLY A 409 -11.77 -12.38 -20.00
N ALA A 410 -10.66 -11.96 -19.39
CA ALA A 410 -9.98 -10.74 -19.76
C ALA A 410 -8.46 -10.95 -19.85
N ALA A 411 -7.77 -10.09 -20.59
CA ALA A 411 -6.32 -10.00 -20.59
C ALA A 411 -5.88 -8.59 -21.02
N ILE A 412 -4.62 -8.25 -20.71
CA ILE A 412 -4.00 -7.03 -21.23
C ILE A 412 -3.24 -7.39 -22.51
N LEU A 413 -3.54 -6.66 -23.58
CA LEU A 413 -2.92 -6.87 -24.89
C LEU A 413 -2.38 -5.53 -25.40
N SER A 414 -1.17 -5.54 -25.92
CA SER A 414 -0.68 -4.48 -26.80
C SER A 414 -1.08 -4.84 -28.22
N ILE A 415 -1.89 -4.02 -28.87
CA ILE A 415 -2.43 -4.28 -30.21
C ILE A 415 -2.05 -3.15 -31.15
N GLY A 416 -1.61 -3.50 -32.36
CA GLY A 416 -1.32 -2.54 -33.42
C GLY A 416 -1.54 -3.14 -34.81
N SER A 417 -1.59 -2.30 -35.83
CA SER A 417 -1.86 -2.75 -37.21
C SER A 417 -1.01 -2.05 -38.25
N VAL A 418 -0.84 -2.72 -39.38
CA VAL A 418 -0.34 -2.16 -40.65
C VAL A 418 -1.39 -2.43 -41.73
N GLU A 419 -1.92 -1.38 -42.33
CA GLU A 419 -2.90 -1.47 -43.42
C GLU A 419 -2.20 -1.17 -44.75
N MET A 420 -2.39 -2.04 -45.73
CA MET A 420 -1.93 -1.86 -47.11
C MET A 420 -3.15 -1.70 -48.04
N ASN A 421 -3.19 -0.61 -48.81
CA ASN A 421 -4.14 -0.45 -49.91
C ASN A 421 -3.64 -1.22 -51.14
N THR A 422 -4.52 -1.97 -51.80
CA THR A 422 -4.14 -2.76 -52.97
C THR A 422 -3.98 -1.96 -54.27
N ALA A 423 -4.37 -0.68 -54.33
CA ALA A 423 -4.09 0.20 -55.48
C ALA A 423 -2.58 0.32 -55.80
N LYS A 424 -1.70 0.11 -54.82
CA LYS A 424 -0.22 0.24 -54.95
C LYS A 424 0.23 1.62 -55.46
N ASP A 425 -0.56 2.65 -55.20
CA ASP A 425 -0.27 4.05 -55.47
C ASP A 425 0.70 4.66 -54.44
N ASP A 426 0.88 4.01 -53.29
CA ASP A 426 1.88 4.34 -52.28
C ASP A 426 2.85 3.16 -52.04
N ASN A 427 4.14 3.39 -52.25
CA ASN A 427 5.21 2.42 -52.01
C ASN A 427 6.10 2.79 -50.81
N SER A 428 5.67 3.76 -50.00
CA SER A 428 6.40 4.20 -48.82
C SER A 428 6.52 3.03 -47.82
N PRO A 429 7.72 2.74 -47.30
CA PRO A 429 7.88 1.69 -46.31
C PRO A 429 7.19 2.07 -45.00
N THR A 430 6.44 1.14 -44.39
CA THR A 430 5.92 1.33 -43.04
C THR A 430 7.08 1.21 -42.04
N SER A 431 7.47 2.33 -41.44
CA SER A 431 8.65 2.40 -40.56
C SER A 431 8.41 1.88 -39.14
N LYS A 432 7.16 1.86 -38.66
CA LYS A 432 6.78 1.37 -37.34
C LYS A 432 5.33 0.86 -37.30
N VAL A 433 5.08 -0.12 -36.43
CA VAL A 433 3.73 -0.52 -36.02
C VAL A 433 3.41 0.20 -34.72
N SER A 434 2.40 1.08 -34.72
CA SER A 434 1.95 1.74 -33.49
C SER A 434 1.14 0.75 -32.67
N MET A 435 1.65 0.39 -31.50
CA MET A 435 0.99 -0.52 -30.57
C MET A 435 0.33 0.29 -29.44
N ALA A 436 -0.83 -0.14 -28.99
CA ALA A 436 -1.53 0.45 -27.85
C ALA A 436 -1.94 -0.65 -26.86
N ASN A 437 -1.72 -0.40 -25.56
CA ASN A 437 -2.12 -1.31 -24.50
C ASN A 437 -3.63 -1.16 -24.24
N VAL A 438 -4.32 -2.29 -24.21
CA VAL A 438 -5.77 -2.36 -23.97
C VAL A 438 -6.07 -3.46 -22.96
N LEU A 439 -7.05 -3.22 -22.10
CA LEU A 439 -7.70 -4.28 -21.35
C LEU A 439 -8.82 -4.84 -22.22
N ALA A 440 -8.62 -6.05 -22.74
CA ALA A 440 -9.59 -6.75 -23.56
C ALA A 440 -10.46 -7.66 -22.68
N VAL A 441 -11.75 -7.37 -22.62
CA VAL A 441 -12.75 -8.17 -21.89
C VAL A 441 -13.60 -8.92 -22.90
N SER A 442 -13.51 -10.24 -22.91
CA SER A 442 -14.22 -11.06 -23.90
C SER A 442 -15.71 -11.22 -23.59
N VAL A 443 -16.54 -11.12 -24.62
CA VAL A 443 -18.01 -11.27 -24.55
C VAL A 443 -18.49 -12.45 -25.39
N ASN A 444 -17.94 -12.61 -26.60
CA ASN A 444 -18.21 -13.70 -27.54
C ASN A 444 -19.67 -13.78 -28.02
N GLY A 445 -20.30 -12.64 -28.28
CA GLY A 445 -21.66 -12.56 -28.80
C GLY A 445 -21.94 -13.44 -30.03
N ASN A 446 -23.18 -13.90 -30.19
CA ASN A 446 -23.58 -14.79 -31.29
C ASN A 446 -24.57 -14.17 -32.30
N GLY A 447 -24.92 -12.90 -32.13
CA GLY A 447 -25.79 -12.11 -32.99
C GLY A 447 -27.28 -12.45 -32.89
N LYS A 448 -27.70 -13.26 -31.90
CA LYS A 448 -29.09 -13.70 -31.73
C LYS A 448 -29.79 -12.98 -30.60
N ASP A 449 -31.04 -12.57 -30.84
CA ASP A 449 -31.84 -11.78 -29.87
C ASP A 449 -32.80 -12.64 -29.02
N GLY A 450 -32.99 -13.90 -29.38
CA GLY A 450 -33.91 -14.79 -28.67
C GLY A 450 -33.42 -15.07 -27.25
N GLU A 451 -34.31 -15.00 -26.26
CA GLU A 451 -33.98 -15.16 -24.82
C GLU A 451 -33.24 -16.48 -24.48
N ASN A 452 -33.54 -17.56 -25.19
CA ASN A 452 -32.87 -18.87 -25.03
C ASN A 452 -31.80 -19.14 -26.11
N GLU A 453 -31.59 -18.19 -27.01
CA GLU A 453 -30.68 -18.32 -28.15
C GLU A 453 -29.51 -17.34 -28.09
N CYS A 454 -29.65 -16.22 -27.37
CA CYS A 454 -28.62 -15.21 -27.21
C CYS A 454 -27.46 -15.76 -26.37
N TYR A 455 -26.25 -15.38 -26.74
CA TYR A 455 -25.05 -15.65 -25.96
C TYR A 455 -24.23 -14.35 -25.87
N PRO A 456 -23.62 -14.02 -24.72
CA PRO A 456 -23.65 -14.79 -23.47
C PRO A 456 -24.99 -14.65 -22.74
N GLY A 457 -25.46 -15.75 -22.13
CA GLY A 457 -26.62 -15.75 -21.25
C GLY A 457 -26.26 -15.45 -19.79
N ASP A 458 -27.27 -15.36 -18.94
CA ASP A 458 -27.12 -15.01 -17.52
C ASP A 458 -26.16 -15.96 -16.77
N ASN A 459 -26.24 -17.26 -17.04
CA ASN A 459 -25.37 -18.27 -16.41
C ASN A 459 -23.93 -18.19 -16.92
N ASP A 460 -23.73 -17.89 -18.20
CA ASP A 460 -22.39 -17.75 -18.79
C ASP A 460 -21.66 -16.58 -18.14
N LEU A 461 -22.32 -15.42 -18.07
CA LEU A 461 -21.80 -14.23 -17.39
C LEU A 461 -21.50 -14.51 -15.93
N LYS A 462 -22.43 -15.15 -15.20
CA LYS A 462 -22.24 -15.46 -13.79
C LYS A 462 -21.06 -16.40 -13.53
N SER A 463 -20.85 -17.38 -14.42
CA SER A 463 -19.73 -18.34 -14.31
C SER A 463 -18.36 -17.71 -14.58
N GLY A 464 -18.31 -16.58 -15.29
CA GLY A 464 -17.07 -15.88 -15.60
C GLY A 464 -16.57 -14.94 -14.48
N ILE A 465 -17.39 -14.65 -13.46
CA ILE A 465 -17.05 -13.66 -12.43
C ILE A 465 -16.00 -14.23 -11.44
N PRO A 466 -14.93 -13.48 -11.10
CA PRO A 466 -14.51 -12.19 -11.65
C PRO A 466 -13.60 -12.34 -12.88
N TYR A 467 -13.63 -11.33 -13.75
CA TYR A 467 -12.82 -11.28 -14.98
C TYR A 467 -11.41 -10.73 -14.75
N ALA A 468 -11.26 -9.78 -13.81
CA ALA A 468 -9.96 -9.26 -13.39
C ALA A 468 -10.00 -8.92 -11.90
N VAL A 469 -8.88 -9.20 -11.22
CA VAL A 469 -8.71 -8.95 -9.78
C VAL A 469 -7.46 -8.13 -9.58
N TYR A 470 -7.61 -6.97 -8.95
CA TYR A 470 -6.48 -6.19 -8.48
C TYR A 470 -5.89 -6.86 -7.23
N THR A 471 -4.60 -7.15 -7.27
CA THR A 471 -3.82 -7.80 -6.20
C THR A 471 -2.67 -6.94 -5.72
N GLY A 472 -2.59 -5.68 -6.17
CA GLY A 472 -1.64 -4.73 -5.63
C GLY A 472 -2.04 -4.25 -4.23
N SER A 473 -1.18 -3.43 -3.67
CA SER A 473 -1.28 -2.91 -2.32
C SER A 473 -0.94 -1.42 -2.26
N SER A 474 -1.24 -0.66 -3.32
CA SER A 474 -0.90 0.78 -3.41
C SER A 474 -1.63 1.62 -2.38
N ALA A 475 -2.87 1.28 -2.06
CA ALA A 475 -3.75 2.20 -1.37
C ALA A 475 -4.34 1.62 -0.09
N GLY A 476 -4.21 2.42 0.96
CA GLY A 476 -4.83 2.29 2.27
C GLY A 476 -5.03 3.67 2.89
N GLY A 477 -5.21 3.77 4.21
CA GLY A 477 -5.31 5.06 4.89
C GLY A 477 -6.73 5.60 5.05
N ASN A 478 -6.85 6.90 5.35
CA ASN A 478 -8.13 7.55 5.66
C ASN A 478 -8.72 8.27 4.44
N PHE A 479 -9.68 7.65 3.75
CA PHE A 479 -10.32 8.26 2.58
C PHE A 479 -11.39 9.28 2.95
N SER A 480 -11.93 9.21 4.17
CA SER A 480 -12.95 10.15 4.62
C SER A 480 -12.30 11.44 5.12
N PRO A 481 -12.80 12.62 4.68
CA PRO A 481 -12.27 13.89 5.16
C PRO A 481 -12.56 14.10 6.65
N ALA A 482 -11.80 15.00 7.28
CA ALA A 482 -11.93 15.29 8.70
C ALA A 482 -13.16 16.15 9.06
N ASP A 483 -13.75 16.83 8.08
CA ASP A 483 -14.89 17.73 8.24
C ASP A 483 -16.01 17.44 7.22
N ASP A 484 -17.19 18.03 7.46
CA ASP A 484 -18.38 17.83 6.63
C ASP A 484 -18.44 18.77 5.41
N GLU A 485 -17.57 19.79 5.32
CA GLU A 485 -17.52 20.73 4.19
C GLU A 485 -16.74 20.14 3.01
N THR A 486 -15.77 19.28 3.31
CA THR A 486 -14.93 18.60 2.33
C THR A 486 -15.61 17.33 1.83
N THR A 487 -15.46 17.04 0.54
CA THR A 487 -15.82 15.75 -0.06
C THR A 487 -14.66 15.28 -0.91
N ASN A 488 -14.17 14.08 -0.59
CA ASN A 488 -13.20 13.38 -1.41
C ASN A 488 -13.95 12.59 -2.48
N TYR A 489 -13.30 12.32 -3.62
CA TYR A 489 -13.87 11.62 -4.75
C TYR A 489 -12.89 10.58 -5.26
N ILE A 490 -13.37 9.37 -5.49
CA ILE A 490 -12.67 8.39 -6.32
C ILE A 490 -13.16 8.59 -7.74
N VAL A 491 -12.27 8.97 -8.66
CA VAL A 491 -12.59 9.24 -10.06
C VAL A 491 -12.04 8.14 -10.93
N LEU A 492 -12.93 7.48 -11.67
CA LEU A 492 -12.59 6.51 -12.70
C LEU A 492 -12.62 7.18 -14.07
N SER A 493 -11.50 7.11 -14.80
CA SER A 493 -11.37 7.72 -16.13
C SER A 493 -10.80 6.70 -17.14
N GLY A 494 -10.94 7.01 -18.42
CA GLY A 494 -10.46 6.18 -19.52
C GLY A 494 -11.45 6.13 -20.68
N LYS A 495 -11.25 5.19 -21.60
CA LYS A 495 -12.09 4.97 -22.78
C LYS A 495 -12.58 3.55 -22.86
N VAL A 496 -13.76 3.37 -23.43
CA VAL A 496 -14.40 2.07 -23.62
C VAL A 496 -15.04 1.96 -25.00
N ALA A 497 -14.91 0.79 -25.63
CA ALA A 497 -15.58 0.47 -26.88
C ALA A 497 -16.24 -0.91 -26.80
N LEU A 498 -17.51 -0.99 -27.18
CA LEU A 498 -18.21 -2.24 -27.45
C LEU A 498 -17.88 -2.68 -28.87
N ASN A 499 -16.95 -3.62 -29.03
CA ASN A 499 -16.48 -4.05 -30.34
C ASN A 499 -17.54 -4.93 -31.03
N PRO A 500 -18.02 -4.61 -32.24
CA PRO A 500 -19.07 -5.37 -32.91
C PRO A 500 -18.66 -6.81 -33.23
N LEU A 501 -19.66 -7.63 -33.53
CA LEU A 501 -19.44 -8.84 -34.30
C LEU A 501 -19.03 -8.47 -35.73
N MET A 502 -17.88 -8.98 -36.14
CA MET A 502 -17.37 -8.82 -37.50
C MET A 502 -17.75 -10.05 -38.31
N GLU A 503 -18.85 -9.94 -39.06
CA GLU A 503 -19.27 -10.96 -40.02
C GLU A 503 -18.21 -11.18 -41.09
N MET A 504 -18.10 -12.41 -41.59
CA MET A 504 -17.18 -12.76 -42.68
C MET A 504 -17.98 -13.35 -43.83
N THR A 505 -17.54 -13.06 -45.07
CA THR A 505 -18.07 -13.70 -46.29
C THR A 505 -18.02 -15.22 -46.16
N ASP A 506 -16.90 -15.73 -45.65
CA ASP A 506 -16.70 -17.10 -45.15
C ASP A 506 -15.38 -17.11 -44.34
N ALA A 507 -15.08 -18.20 -43.64
CA ALA A 507 -13.78 -18.39 -43.02
C ALA A 507 -12.67 -18.44 -44.09
N PHE A 508 -11.46 -18.00 -43.74
CA PHE A 508 -10.36 -17.91 -44.71
C PHE A 508 -10.01 -19.25 -45.35
N LYS A 509 -9.99 -20.35 -44.58
CA LYS A 509 -9.65 -21.69 -45.10
C LYS A 509 -10.55 -22.15 -46.25
N PRO A 510 -11.90 -22.15 -46.13
CA PRO A 510 -12.79 -22.41 -47.26
C PRO A 510 -12.58 -21.51 -48.49
N LEU A 511 -12.25 -20.24 -48.29
CA LEU A 511 -12.02 -19.27 -49.38
C LEU A 511 -10.72 -19.57 -50.11
N HIS A 512 -9.63 -19.80 -49.37
CA HIS A 512 -8.29 -20.09 -49.86
C HIS A 512 -8.21 -21.46 -50.55
N ASP A 513 -8.79 -22.51 -49.95
CA ASP A 513 -8.63 -23.89 -50.45
C ASP A 513 -9.53 -24.20 -51.67
N ALA A 514 -10.47 -23.30 -52.00
CA ALA A 514 -11.40 -23.51 -53.09
C ALA A 514 -10.83 -23.11 -54.45
N ASN A 515 -10.96 -24.01 -55.42
CA ASN A 515 -10.49 -23.75 -56.78
C ASN A 515 -11.31 -22.69 -57.54
N GLU A 516 -10.74 -22.19 -58.64
CA GLU A 516 -11.35 -21.20 -59.53
C GLU A 516 -12.75 -21.63 -60.02
N TYR A 517 -12.97 -22.94 -60.22
CA TYR A 517 -14.27 -23.47 -60.59
C TYR A 517 -15.34 -23.24 -59.50
N THR A 518 -14.99 -23.42 -58.23
CA THR A 518 -15.90 -23.18 -57.09
C THR A 518 -16.21 -21.69 -56.92
N TRP A 519 -15.20 -20.84 -57.11
CA TRP A 519 -15.34 -19.39 -57.06
C TRP A 519 -16.16 -18.83 -58.22
N HIS A 520 -16.01 -19.35 -59.44
CA HIS A 520 -16.56 -18.68 -60.63
C HIS A 520 -17.57 -19.50 -61.45
N LYS A 521 -17.70 -20.81 -61.26
CA LYS A 521 -18.45 -21.71 -62.18
C LYS A 521 -19.41 -22.70 -61.52
N ALA A 522 -19.34 -22.95 -60.22
CA ALA A 522 -20.09 -24.02 -59.57
C ALA A 522 -21.63 -23.88 -59.56
N ASN A 523 -22.23 -22.71 -59.89
CA ASN A 523 -23.70 -22.49 -59.85
C ASN A 523 -24.20 -21.33 -60.76
N LEU A 524 -23.68 -21.13 -61.98
CA LEU A 524 -23.95 -19.96 -62.87
C LEU A 524 -23.56 -18.57 -62.30
N PHE A 525 -23.38 -18.44 -60.98
CA PHE A 525 -23.03 -17.19 -60.29
C PHE A 525 -21.84 -17.29 -59.30
N GLY A 526 -21.29 -18.48 -58.99
CA GLY A 526 -20.17 -18.65 -58.04
C GLY A 526 -20.60 -18.72 -56.57
N ARG A 527 -19.88 -19.47 -55.71
CA ARG A 527 -20.35 -19.80 -54.34
C ARG A 527 -20.49 -18.59 -53.40
N TRP A 528 -19.59 -17.62 -53.50
CA TRP A 528 -19.55 -16.44 -52.60
C TRP A 528 -19.95 -15.14 -53.27
N LYS A 529 -20.33 -15.16 -54.54
CA LYS A 529 -20.75 -13.94 -55.23
C LYS A 529 -21.98 -13.34 -54.57
N GLY A 530 -21.92 -12.04 -54.25
CA GLY A 530 -22.97 -11.32 -53.54
C GLY A 530 -23.04 -11.63 -52.04
N LYS A 531 -22.13 -12.45 -51.49
CA LYS A 531 -22.00 -12.69 -50.03
C LYS A 531 -21.11 -11.63 -49.38
N VAL A 532 -21.48 -10.38 -49.58
CA VAL A 532 -20.86 -9.23 -48.91
C VAL A 532 -21.37 -9.11 -47.48
N VAL A 533 -20.54 -8.54 -46.62
CA VAL A 533 -20.87 -8.16 -45.24
C VAL A 533 -20.91 -6.64 -45.12
N PRO A 534 -21.50 -6.06 -44.06
CA PRO A 534 -21.54 -4.61 -43.90
C PRO A 534 -20.15 -3.94 -43.93
N SER A 535 -20.08 -2.76 -44.55
CA SER A 535 -18.90 -1.89 -44.59
C SER A 535 -19.31 -0.46 -44.20
N ARG A 536 -18.41 0.27 -43.52
CA ARG A 536 -18.60 1.73 -43.28
C ARG A 536 -18.27 2.57 -44.51
N ASP A 537 -17.42 2.05 -45.39
CA ASP A 537 -16.85 2.83 -46.49
C ASP A 537 -17.62 2.61 -47.79
N ASN A 538 -18.60 1.69 -47.82
CA ASN A 538 -19.34 1.35 -49.03
C ASN A 538 -20.74 0.79 -48.72
N ASP A 539 -21.77 1.41 -49.29
CA ASP A 539 -23.18 1.06 -49.13
C ASP A 539 -23.54 -0.34 -49.67
N ASP A 540 -22.83 -0.82 -50.70
CA ASP A 540 -22.98 -2.17 -51.26
C ASP A 540 -22.31 -3.25 -50.38
N GLY A 541 -21.69 -2.87 -49.25
CA GLY A 541 -20.96 -3.76 -48.35
C GLY A 541 -19.55 -4.06 -48.83
N ARG A 542 -18.96 -5.15 -48.30
CA ARG A 542 -17.62 -5.62 -48.66
C ARG A 542 -17.49 -7.12 -48.61
N TYR A 543 -16.59 -7.69 -49.41
CA TYR A 543 -16.09 -9.03 -49.15
C TYR A 543 -15.04 -8.98 -48.05
N TYR A 544 -15.14 -9.82 -47.03
CA TYR A 544 -14.26 -9.77 -45.86
C TYR A 544 -13.99 -11.14 -45.25
N THR A 545 -12.73 -11.37 -44.85
CA THR A 545 -12.33 -12.55 -44.07
C THR A 545 -11.07 -12.27 -43.24
N ARG A 546 -10.73 -13.20 -42.35
CA ARG A 546 -9.57 -13.14 -41.46
C ARG A 546 -8.73 -14.41 -41.55
N LYS A 547 -7.43 -14.23 -41.73
CA LYS A 547 -6.41 -15.28 -41.63
C LYS A 547 -5.70 -15.14 -40.29
N TYR A 548 -5.73 -16.17 -39.45
CA TYR A 548 -5.01 -16.19 -38.17
C TYR A 548 -3.62 -16.78 -38.35
N TRP A 549 -2.67 -16.32 -37.54
CA TRP A 549 -1.28 -16.71 -37.62
C TRP A 549 -0.81 -17.30 -36.28
N CYS A 550 0.09 -18.27 -36.36
CA CYS A 550 0.77 -18.85 -35.22
C CYS A 550 2.28 -18.81 -35.42
N ALA A 551 3.01 -18.75 -34.31
CA ALA A 551 4.46 -18.87 -34.28
C ALA A 551 4.85 -19.55 -32.97
N GLU A 552 5.90 -20.37 -32.98
CA GLU A 552 6.41 -20.96 -31.73
C GLU A 552 7.01 -19.86 -30.86
N ASN A 553 7.90 -19.03 -31.42
CA ASN A 553 8.46 -17.85 -30.77
C ASN A 553 8.01 -16.56 -31.48
N PRO A 554 7.91 -15.41 -30.76
CA PRO A 554 7.41 -14.17 -31.36
C PRO A 554 8.21 -13.62 -32.55
N ASN A 555 9.50 -13.96 -32.64
CA ASN A 555 10.39 -13.51 -33.71
C ASN A 555 10.45 -14.48 -34.90
N ASP A 556 9.83 -15.66 -34.77
CA ASP A 556 9.77 -16.61 -35.86
C ASP A 556 8.87 -16.06 -36.97
N GLU A 557 9.12 -16.48 -38.20
CA GLU A 557 8.22 -16.16 -39.30
C GLU A 557 6.85 -16.82 -39.01
N ALA A 558 5.84 -15.98 -38.82
CA ALA A 558 4.51 -16.46 -38.48
C ALA A 558 3.92 -17.26 -39.64
N VAL A 559 3.44 -18.46 -39.35
CA VAL A 559 2.80 -19.36 -40.31
C VAL A 559 1.28 -19.33 -40.15
N TRP A 560 0.57 -19.72 -41.20
CA TRP A 560 -0.89 -19.75 -41.16
C TRP A 560 -1.37 -20.78 -40.15
N ASP A 561 -2.18 -20.34 -39.18
CA ASP A 561 -2.84 -21.23 -38.24
C ASP A 561 -4.10 -21.82 -38.87
N GLU A 562 -3.95 -22.93 -39.59
CA GLU A 562 -5.06 -23.63 -40.26
C GLU A 562 -6.11 -24.17 -39.28
N SER A 563 -5.77 -24.31 -38.00
CA SER A 563 -6.67 -24.83 -36.97
C SER A 563 -7.57 -23.74 -36.37
N THR A 564 -7.21 -22.47 -36.54
CA THR A 564 -7.94 -21.33 -35.98
C THR A 564 -8.83 -20.68 -37.03
N GLY A 565 -10.13 -20.98 -36.97
CA GLY A 565 -11.16 -20.33 -37.80
C GLY A 565 -11.67 -19.00 -37.25
N TYR A 566 -11.51 -18.76 -35.95
CA TYR A 566 -11.97 -17.56 -35.24
C TYR A 566 -11.16 -17.35 -33.96
N GLY A 567 -10.85 -16.09 -33.63
CA GLY A 567 -10.07 -15.68 -32.45
C GLY A 567 -10.51 -14.29 -31.98
N LEU A 568 -9.77 -13.68 -31.05
CA LEU A 568 -10.06 -12.30 -30.61
C LEU A 568 -10.08 -11.36 -31.82
N VAL A 569 -11.03 -10.43 -31.80
CA VAL A 569 -11.20 -9.43 -32.85
C VAL A 569 -10.63 -8.11 -32.34
N PRO A 570 -9.57 -7.56 -32.97
CA PRO A 570 -9.11 -6.21 -32.66
C PRO A 570 -10.20 -5.16 -32.91
N PHE A 571 -10.24 -4.09 -32.13
CA PHE A 571 -11.15 -2.98 -32.41
C PHE A 571 -10.55 -2.11 -33.52
N THR A 572 -11.20 -2.10 -34.68
CA THR A 572 -10.68 -1.44 -35.89
C THR A 572 -11.20 -0.02 -36.09
N GLY A 573 -12.28 0.37 -35.39
CA GLY A 573 -13.02 1.60 -35.68
C GLY A 573 -13.68 1.63 -37.07
N LYS A 574 -13.64 0.52 -37.84
CA LYS A 574 -14.18 0.38 -39.19
C LYS A 574 -15.20 -0.77 -39.32
N GLY A 575 -15.58 -1.38 -38.20
CA GLY A 575 -16.60 -2.46 -38.15
C GLY A 575 -18.03 -1.91 -38.19
N PRO A 576 -19.09 -2.73 -38.16
CA PRO A 576 -20.46 -2.23 -38.13
C PRO A 576 -20.71 -1.25 -36.96
N GLU A 577 -21.56 -0.25 -37.17
CA GLU A 577 -22.10 0.59 -36.11
C GLU A 577 -23.57 0.23 -35.87
N LEU A 578 -23.87 -0.28 -34.68
CA LEU A 578 -25.16 -0.88 -34.38
C LEU A 578 -25.83 -0.20 -33.19
N TYR A 579 -27.16 -0.30 -33.16
CA TYR A 579 -28.04 0.15 -32.09
C TYR A 579 -27.87 1.62 -31.74
N GLU A 580 -28.60 2.45 -32.49
CA GLU A 580 -28.66 3.89 -32.27
C GLU A 580 -29.35 4.22 -30.95
N PHE A 581 -28.76 5.13 -30.19
CA PHE A 581 -29.40 5.73 -29.05
C PHE A 581 -30.43 6.76 -29.54
N LYS A 582 -31.71 6.35 -29.59
CA LYS A 582 -32.79 7.13 -30.21
C LYS A 582 -33.59 7.96 -29.22
N TYR A 583 -33.87 7.39 -28.05
CA TYR A 583 -34.71 8.03 -27.04
C TYR A 583 -34.15 7.77 -25.64
N SER A 584 -34.37 8.72 -24.74
CA SER A 584 -34.07 8.54 -23.32
C SER A 584 -35.19 7.82 -22.57
N ALA A 585 -36.43 7.97 -23.05
CA ALA A 585 -37.61 7.20 -22.66
C ALA A 585 -38.52 7.05 -23.89
N ILE A 586 -39.45 6.08 -23.90
CA ILE A 586 -40.30 5.81 -25.07
C ILE A 586 -41.02 7.10 -25.51
N GLY A 587 -40.69 7.61 -26.70
CA GLY A 587 -41.26 8.84 -27.27
C GLY A 587 -40.67 10.16 -26.76
N ASP A 588 -39.62 10.11 -25.94
CA ASP A 588 -38.89 11.28 -25.42
C ASP A 588 -37.52 11.42 -26.10
N SER A 589 -37.41 12.38 -27.01
CA SER A 589 -36.19 12.73 -27.73
C SER A 589 -35.33 13.77 -27.00
N SER A 590 -35.58 14.01 -25.71
CA SER A 590 -34.64 14.75 -24.87
C SER A 590 -33.50 13.83 -24.43
N ASP A 591 -32.31 14.41 -24.25
CA ASP A 591 -31.11 13.68 -23.84
C ASP A 591 -31.01 13.66 -22.31
N THR A 592 -31.45 12.56 -21.69
CA THR A 592 -31.56 12.43 -20.23
C THR A 592 -30.96 11.14 -19.68
N VAL A 593 -30.39 10.28 -20.53
CA VAL A 593 -29.66 9.08 -20.09
C VAL A 593 -28.21 9.45 -19.99
N SER A 594 -27.70 9.54 -18.76
CA SER A 594 -26.30 9.92 -18.54
C SER A 594 -25.33 8.74 -18.55
N LYS A 595 -25.84 7.50 -18.58
CA LYS A 595 -25.01 6.28 -18.57
C LYS A 595 -25.65 5.09 -19.26
N VAL A 596 -24.90 4.48 -20.17
CA VAL A 596 -25.03 3.09 -20.59
C VAL A 596 -23.97 2.26 -19.89
N ALA A 597 -24.39 1.36 -19.00
CA ALA A 597 -23.49 0.52 -18.22
C ALA A 597 -22.84 -0.57 -19.09
N VAL A 598 -21.52 -0.76 -18.94
CA VAL A 598 -20.71 -1.65 -19.78
C VAL A 598 -19.98 -2.71 -18.96
N LEU A 599 -19.28 -2.32 -17.88
CA LEU A 599 -18.60 -3.25 -16.96
C LEU A 599 -19.12 -3.07 -15.54
N ALA A 600 -19.31 -4.18 -14.84
CA ALA A 600 -19.59 -4.19 -13.41
C ALA A 600 -18.28 -4.31 -12.63
N CYS A 601 -18.15 -3.48 -11.60
CA CYS A 601 -16.98 -3.39 -10.74
C CYS A 601 -17.39 -3.50 -9.28
N MET A 602 -16.49 -4.03 -8.45
CA MET A 602 -16.63 -4.05 -7.00
C MET A 602 -15.42 -3.35 -6.39
N LEU A 603 -15.68 -2.29 -5.63
CA LEU A 603 -14.67 -1.54 -4.88
C LEU A 603 -15.00 -1.69 -3.40
N ILE A 604 -14.03 -2.19 -2.64
CA ILE A 604 -14.11 -2.40 -1.20
C ILE A 604 -12.91 -1.69 -0.57
N ILE A 605 -13.16 -0.87 0.45
CA ILE A 605 -12.12 -0.18 1.22
C ILE A 605 -12.39 -0.50 2.69
N GLY A 606 -11.47 -1.23 3.31
CA GLY A 606 -11.64 -1.76 4.67
C GLY A 606 -12.91 -2.59 4.81
N ASP A 607 -13.83 -2.12 5.67
CA ASP A 607 -15.12 -2.75 5.95
C ASP A 607 -16.27 -2.22 5.07
N LYS A 608 -16.01 -1.29 4.12
CA LYS A 608 -17.04 -0.69 3.26
C LYS A 608 -16.91 -1.10 1.80
N CYS A 609 -18.03 -1.17 1.10
CA CYS A 609 -18.09 -1.30 -0.35
C CYS A 609 -18.96 -0.20 -0.97
N VAL A 610 -18.66 0.16 -2.22
CA VAL A 610 -19.51 1.05 -3.01
C VAL A 610 -20.67 0.27 -3.61
N VAL A 611 -21.88 0.80 -3.42
CA VAL A 611 -23.12 0.31 -4.05
C VAL A 611 -23.74 1.40 -4.90
N GLU A 612 -23.96 1.10 -6.17
CA GLU A 612 -24.73 1.96 -7.06
C GLU A 612 -26.23 1.73 -6.87
N THR A 613 -26.94 2.75 -6.40
CA THR A 613 -28.37 2.68 -6.04
C THR A 613 -29.30 3.30 -7.08
N GLY A 614 -28.80 4.22 -7.89
CA GLY A 614 -29.52 4.78 -9.04
C GLY A 614 -29.15 4.09 -10.35
N THR A 615 -29.59 4.67 -11.46
CA THR A 615 -29.33 4.15 -12.83
C THR A 615 -28.59 5.13 -13.72
N GLN A 616 -28.41 6.38 -13.27
CA GLN A 616 -27.84 7.46 -14.07
C GLN A 616 -26.34 7.64 -13.82
N GLY A 617 -25.77 6.97 -12.81
CA GLY A 617 -24.35 7.11 -12.47
C GLY A 617 -23.99 8.48 -11.91
N GLN A 618 -24.97 9.20 -11.35
CA GLN A 618 -24.74 10.50 -10.72
C GLN A 618 -23.98 10.31 -9.39
N PRO A 619 -23.22 11.30 -8.89
CA PRO A 619 -22.51 11.16 -7.61
C PRO A 619 -23.44 10.75 -6.45
N ALA A 620 -24.70 11.18 -6.46
CA ALA A 620 -25.70 10.80 -5.47
C ALA A 620 -26.13 9.32 -5.52
N ASP A 621 -25.93 8.64 -6.64
CA ASP A 621 -26.31 7.24 -6.86
C ASP A 621 -25.35 6.28 -6.13
N PHE A 622 -24.12 6.69 -5.86
CA PHE A 622 -23.13 5.87 -5.16
C PHE A 622 -23.25 6.02 -3.64
N LYS A 623 -23.28 4.89 -2.94
CA LYS A 623 -23.36 4.82 -1.48
C LYS A 623 -22.32 3.86 -0.93
N TRP A 624 -21.59 4.29 0.09
CA TRP A 624 -20.76 3.39 0.89
C TRP A 624 -21.62 2.62 1.88
N ARG A 625 -21.44 1.30 1.93
CA ARG A 625 -22.18 0.41 2.83
C ARG A 625 -21.23 -0.59 3.48
N PRO A 626 -21.57 -1.14 4.66
CA PRO A 626 -20.84 -2.27 5.20
C PRO A 626 -20.75 -3.41 4.18
N TYR A 627 -19.53 -3.86 3.91
CA TYR A 627 -19.25 -4.98 3.04
C TYR A 627 -19.58 -6.29 3.76
N LYS A 628 -20.21 -7.19 3.03
CA LYS A 628 -20.44 -8.57 3.44
C LYS A 628 -19.63 -9.50 2.56
N ALA A 629 -18.86 -10.39 3.18
CA ALA A 629 -18.23 -11.49 2.47
C ALA A 629 -19.30 -12.40 1.83
N ARG A 630 -18.90 -13.20 0.83
CA ARG A 630 -19.85 -14.03 0.08
C ARG A 630 -20.55 -15.04 0.98
N GLU A 631 -19.84 -15.54 1.99
CA GLU A 631 -20.30 -16.50 2.99
C GLU A 631 -21.31 -15.90 3.98
N GLU A 632 -21.30 -14.57 4.15
CA GLU A 632 -22.21 -13.82 5.02
C GLU A 632 -23.51 -13.41 4.30
N CYS A 633 -23.55 -13.56 2.98
CA CYS A 633 -24.68 -13.23 2.14
C CYS A 633 -25.65 -14.43 2.03
N GLY A 634 -26.95 -14.17 2.05
CA GLY A 634 -27.98 -15.20 1.84
C GLY A 634 -28.08 -15.71 0.40
N SER A 635 -27.44 -15.02 -0.56
CA SER A 635 -27.37 -15.43 -1.96
C SER A 635 -26.28 -14.68 -2.72
N ASP A 636 -25.88 -15.21 -3.88
CA ASP A 636 -25.00 -14.49 -4.82
C ASP A 636 -25.62 -13.16 -5.30
N ASP A 637 -26.95 -13.07 -5.36
CA ASP A 637 -27.62 -11.83 -5.75
C ASP A 637 -27.44 -10.74 -4.68
N GLU A 638 -27.45 -11.10 -3.40
CA GLU A 638 -27.10 -10.17 -2.32
C GLU A 638 -25.65 -9.75 -2.42
N TYR A 639 -24.74 -10.71 -2.65
CA TYR A 639 -23.31 -10.44 -2.76
C TYR A 639 -22.97 -9.50 -3.92
N TYR A 640 -23.43 -9.82 -5.14
CA TYR A 640 -23.10 -9.04 -6.34
C TYR A 640 -23.88 -7.73 -6.46
N ARG A 641 -24.90 -7.48 -5.64
CA ARG A 641 -25.49 -6.14 -5.48
C ARG A 641 -24.60 -5.17 -4.72
N GLN A 642 -23.51 -5.65 -4.10
CA GLN A 642 -22.46 -4.82 -3.52
C GLN A 642 -21.48 -4.32 -4.60
N SER A 643 -22.01 -3.84 -5.73
CA SER A 643 -21.23 -3.45 -6.90
C SER A 643 -21.74 -2.13 -7.50
N PHE A 644 -20.95 -1.59 -8.42
CA PHE A 644 -21.30 -0.46 -9.26
C PHE A 644 -20.92 -0.75 -10.71
N THR A 645 -21.28 0.15 -11.62
CA THR A 645 -20.96 0.00 -13.04
C THR A 645 -20.23 1.20 -13.59
N ILE A 646 -19.27 0.92 -14.47
CA ILE A 646 -18.67 1.89 -15.38
C ILE A 646 -19.29 1.74 -16.77
N GLY A 647 -19.34 2.83 -17.50
CA GLY A 647 -20.01 2.93 -18.78
C GLY A 647 -19.67 4.23 -19.47
N PHE A 648 -20.47 4.63 -20.44
CA PHE A 648 -20.31 5.89 -21.17
C PHE A 648 -21.65 6.63 -21.25
N ASP A 649 -21.57 7.92 -21.54
CA ASP A 649 -22.71 8.81 -21.76
C ASP A 649 -22.99 8.92 -23.27
N PRO A 650 -24.01 8.23 -23.82
CA PRO A 650 -24.33 8.31 -25.24
C PRO A 650 -25.10 9.58 -25.58
N LYS A 651 -24.86 10.17 -26.75
CA LYS A 651 -25.69 11.24 -27.29
C LYS A 651 -26.73 10.68 -28.25
N ILE A 652 -27.83 11.40 -28.43
CA ILE A 652 -28.85 11.02 -29.41
C ILE A 652 -28.23 10.91 -30.81
N GLY A 653 -28.43 9.75 -31.45
CA GLY A 653 -27.84 9.40 -32.75
C GLY A 653 -26.54 8.59 -32.66
N ASP A 654 -25.92 8.52 -31.47
CA ASP A 654 -24.72 7.70 -31.28
C ASP A 654 -25.05 6.21 -31.40
N LYS A 655 -24.10 5.46 -31.93
CA LYS A 655 -24.19 4.00 -32.09
C LYS A 655 -23.48 3.34 -30.93
N LEU A 656 -24.23 2.60 -30.11
CA LEU A 656 -23.72 2.03 -28.87
C LEU A 656 -22.62 0.98 -29.10
N ILE A 657 -22.70 0.24 -30.22
CA ILE A 657 -21.71 -0.76 -30.63
C ILE A 657 -20.95 -0.23 -31.84
N GLY A 658 -19.62 -0.38 -31.83
CA GLY A 658 -18.73 0.06 -32.90
C GLY A 658 -18.12 1.44 -32.70
N THR A 659 -18.49 2.15 -31.63
CA THR A 659 -17.99 3.49 -31.30
C THR A 659 -17.11 3.43 -30.05
N GLU A 660 -16.02 4.21 -30.03
CA GLU A 660 -15.20 4.42 -28.83
C GLU A 660 -15.73 5.64 -28.10
N PHE A 661 -15.96 5.50 -26.80
CA PHE A 661 -16.43 6.56 -25.92
C PHE A 661 -15.46 6.78 -24.77
N ASP A 662 -15.39 8.00 -24.27
CA ASP A 662 -14.82 8.25 -22.95
C ASP A 662 -15.75 7.65 -21.88
N LEU A 663 -15.18 7.21 -20.74
CA LEU A 663 -15.98 6.79 -19.60
C LEU A 663 -16.90 7.94 -19.16
N GLN A 664 -18.08 7.59 -18.66
CA GLN A 664 -19.10 8.54 -18.23
C GLN A 664 -18.46 9.64 -17.38
N ASN A 665 -18.64 10.89 -17.81
CA ASN A 665 -18.33 12.04 -16.97
C ASN A 665 -19.57 12.43 -16.14
N ASN A 666 -19.47 12.31 -14.82
CA ASN A 666 -20.48 12.82 -13.90
C ASN A 666 -19.96 14.02 -13.08
N ILE A 667 -18.78 14.53 -13.45
CA ILE A 667 -18.13 15.67 -12.81
C ILE A 667 -18.63 16.96 -13.45
N SER A 668 -19.17 17.84 -12.62
CA SER A 668 -19.56 19.21 -12.99
C SER A 668 -18.51 20.19 -12.51
N TYR A 669 -18.31 21.29 -13.24
CA TYR A 669 -17.46 22.41 -12.82
C TYR A 669 -17.85 23.00 -11.44
N THR A 670 -19.05 22.69 -10.94
CA THR A 670 -19.53 23.09 -9.61
C THR A 670 -19.04 22.21 -8.46
N MET A 671 -18.40 21.07 -8.76
CA MET A 671 -17.93 20.11 -7.76
C MET A 671 -16.59 20.49 -7.12
N GLY A 672 -15.86 21.46 -7.70
CA GLY A 672 -14.59 21.95 -7.16
C GLY A 672 -13.41 21.00 -7.33
N ILE A 673 -13.45 20.09 -8.31
CA ILE A 673 -12.34 19.20 -8.68
C ILE A 673 -12.02 19.39 -10.17
N ASP A 674 -10.74 19.37 -10.53
CA ASP A 674 -10.26 19.46 -11.91
C ASP A 674 -9.94 18.07 -12.47
N ALA A 675 -11.01 17.34 -12.83
CA ALA A 675 -10.93 15.99 -13.36
C ALA A 675 -12.14 15.68 -14.27
N GLU A 676 -11.99 14.67 -15.13
CA GLU A 676 -13.06 14.15 -15.98
C GLU A 676 -13.22 12.63 -15.76
N GLY A 677 -14.46 12.17 -15.63
CA GLY A 677 -14.78 10.76 -15.45
C GLY A 677 -15.91 10.50 -14.45
N THR A 678 -15.99 9.25 -13.97
CA THR A 678 -17.02 8.83 -13.03
C THR A 678 -16.52 9.03 -11.60
N ALA A 679 -16.97 10.08 -10.94
CA ALA A 679 -16.68 10.39 -9.55
C ALA A 679 -17.64 9.67 -8.58
N ILE A 680 -17.05 9.05 -7.57
CA ILE A 680 -17.72 8.41 -6.44
C ILE A 680 -17.39 9.23 -5.18
N PRO A 681 -18.37 9.91 -4.56
CA PRO A 681 -18.11 10.75 -3.40
C PRO A 681 -17.81 9.93 -2.13
N ILE A 682 -16.95 10.50 -1.28
CA ILE A 682 -16.61 10.05 0.06
C ILE A 682 -16.75 11.25 0.98
N ARG A 683 -17.74 11.19 1.86
CA ARG A 683 -17.99 12.19 2.90
C ARG A 683 -17.44 11.70 4.23
N ARG A 684 -17.22 12.62 5.17
CA ARG A 684 -16.89 12.27 6.56
C ARG A 684 -17.85 11.21 7.14
N SER A 685 -19.14 11.37 6.89
CA SER A 685 -20.17 10.44 7.36
C SER A 685 -20.05 9.01 6.83
N ASP A 686 -19.34 8.80 5.71
CA ASP A 686 -19.19 7.49 5.09
C ASP A 686 -18.16 6.60 5.82
N ARG A 687 -17.21 7.21 6.55
CA ARG A 687 -16.19 6.53 7.39
C ARG A 687 -15.45 5.41 6.65
N VAL A 688 -15.04 5.73 5.44
CA VAL A 688 -14.29 4.86 4.53
C VAL A 688 -12.81 4.97 4.82
N SER A 689 -12.20 3.85 5.22
CA SER A 689 -10.77 3.76 5.45
C SER A 689 -10.25 2.32 5.36
N GLY A 690 -8.95 2.17 5.19
CA GLY A 690 -8.25 0.89 5.18
C GLY A 690 -7.97 0.32 3.80
N GLN A 691 -7.68 -0.98 3.74
CA GLN A 691 -7.15 -1.64 2.54
C GLN A 691 -8.14 -1.59 1.37
N VAL A 692 -7.62 -1.22 0.19
CA VAL A 692 -8.39 -1.21 -1.05
C VAL A 692 -8.38 -2.59 -1.72
N ARG A 693 -9.56 -3.04 -2.16
CA ARG A 693 -9.76 -4.21 -3.02
C ARG A 693 -10.62 -3.81 -4.20
N PHE A 694 -10.20 -4.18 -5.41
CA PHE A 694 -10.92 -3.86 -6.63
C PHE A 694 -11.05 -5.07 -7.55
N LEU A 695 -12.25 -5.27 -8.10
CA LEU A 695 -12.55 -6.35 -9.04
C LEU A 695 -13.33 -5.81 -10.23
N ILE A 696 -12.96 -6.27 -11.42
CA ILE A 696 -13.84 -6.19 -12.60
C ILE A 696 -14.60 -7.50 -12.63
N LEU A 697 -15.90 -7.42 -12.32
CA LEU A 697 -16.76 -8.59 -12.23
C LEU A 697 -17.07 -9.16 -13.62
N GLY A 698 -17.25 -8.30 -14.62
CA GLY A 698 -17.48 -8.69 -16.01
C GLY A 698 -18.42 -7.73 -16.77
N PRO A 699 -18.81 -8.10 -18.00
CA PRO A 699 -19.75 -7.34 -18.83
C PRO A 699 -21.15 -7.19 -18.21
N VAL A 700 -21.79 -6.04 -18.43
CA VAL A 700 -23.18 -5.76 -18.01
C VAL A 700 -24.15 -6.17 -19.11
N ASN A 701 -25.14 -6.99 -18.76
CA ASN A 701 -26.15 -7.53 -19.67
C ASN A 701 -27.26 -6.51 -19.98
N THR A 702 -26.90 -5.45 -20.68
CA THR A 702 -27.80 -4.33 -21.04
C THR A 702 -28.71 -4.70 -22.23
N ILE A 703 -29.99 -4.33 -22.12
CA ILE A 703 -31.00 -4.48 -23.19
C ILE A 703 -31.20 -3.15 -23.89
N TRP A 704 -31.32 -3.19 -25.22
CA TRP A 704 -31.71 -2.07 -26.07
C TRP A 704 -33.10 -2.32 -26.69
N ASP A 705 -34.00 -1.34 -26.59
CA ASP A 705 -35.35 -1.36 -27.20
C ASP A 705 -35.74 0.09 -27.54
N GLU A 706 -34.91 0.73 -28.38
CA GLU A 706 -34.82 2.19 -28.61
C GLU A 706 -34.40 3.04 -27.40
N ILE A 707 -34.49 2.48 -26.20
CA ILE A 707 -33.93 2.95 -24.93
C ILE A 707 -33.06 1.84 -24.33
N THR A 708 -32.16 2.17 -23.41
CA THR A 708 -31.32 1.18 -22.70
C THR A 708 -31.88 0.85 -21.32
N ARG A 709 -31.81 -0.44 -20.93
CA ARG A 709 -32.24 -0.91 -19.60
C ARG A 709 -31.27 -1.94 -19.05
N ARG A 710 -31.07 -1.92 -17.73
CA ARG A 710 -30.29 -2.92 -16.99
C ARG A 710 -31.11 -3.55 -15.87
N HIS A 711 -30.83 -4.81 -15.57
CA HIS A 711 -31.35 -5.45 -14.37
C HIS A 711 -30.54 -5.01 -13.13
N PRO A 712 -31.12 -4.98 -11.91
CA PRO A 712 -30.36 -4.65 -10.69
C PRO A 712 -29.15 -5.55 -10.42
N THR A 713 -29.17 -6.79 -10.88
CA THR A 713 -27.98 -7.66 -10.97
C THR A 713 -27.45 -7.62 -12.39
N PHE A 714 -26.21 -7.14 -12.55
CA PHE A 714 -25.63 -6.79 -13.85
C PHE A 714 -25.54 -7.93 -14.87
N PHE A 715 -25.48 -9.19 -14.40
CA PHE A 715 -25.38 -10.37 -15.26
C PHE A 715 -26.73 -10.85 -15.81
N ARG A 716 -27.86 -10.30 -15.32
CA ARG A 716 -29.19 -10.63 -15.82
C ARG A 716 -29.72 -9.58 -16.77
N HIS A 717 -30.64 -10.00 -17.62
CA HIS A 717 -31.46 -9.09 -18.40
C HIS A 717 -32.95 -9.38 -18.20
N THR A 718 -33.80 -8.47 -18.64
CA THR A 718 -35.25 -8.69 -18.67
C THR A 718 -35.77 -8.16 -19.99
N ARG A 719 -36.52 -8.99 -20.71
CA ARG A 719 -37.17 -8.61 -21.96
C ARG A 719 -38.46 -7.86 -21.65
N TRP A 720 -38.69 -6.73 -22.31
CA TRP A 720 -39.85 -5.87 -22.03
C TRP A 720 -40.74 -5.64 -23.26
N GLY A 721 -40.27 -6.04 -24.45
CA GLY A 721 -40.98 -5.91 -25.70
C GLY A 721 -40.55 -6.96 -26.72
N SER A 722 -41.29 -7.05 -27.82
CA SER A 722 -40.94 -7.96 -28.93
C SER A 722 -39.64 -7.56 -29.65
N ASN A 723 -39.20 -6.30 -29.50
CA ASN A 723 -38.05 -5.74 -30.21
C ASN A 723 -36.81 -5.55 -29.32
N SER A 724 -36.85 -6.01 -28.07
CA SER A 724 -35.72 -5.90 -27.14
C SER A 724 -34.52 -6.73 -27.64
N VAL A 725 -33.35 -6.11 -27.70
CA VAL A 725 -32.07 -6.67 -28.14
C VAL A 725 -31.09 -6.74 -26.96
N PRO A 726 -30.57 -7.93 -26.60
CA PRO A 726 -29.45 -8.05 -25.67
C PRO A 726 -28.16 -7.53 -26.35
N LEU A 727 -27.61 -6.40 -25.87
CA LEU A 727 -26.46 -5.76 -26.55
C LEU A 727 -25.25 -6.69 -26.62
N LEU A 728 -24.95 -7.43 -25.54
CA LEU A 728 -23.80 -8.34 -25.48
C LEU A 728 -23.87 -9.45 -26.54
N ALA A 729 -25.06 -9.81 -27.03
CA ALA A 729 -25.18 -10.78 -28.12
C ALA A 729 -24.55 -10.27 -29.42
N HIS A 730 -24.38 -8.96 -29.58
CA HIS A 730 -23.82 -8.32 -30.77
C HIS A 730 -22.42 -7.74 -30.55
N VAL A 731 -21.80 -8.05 -29.41
CA VAL A 731 -20.46 -7.60 -29.02
C VAL A 731 -19.50 -8.78 -29.05
N SER A 732 -18.38 -8.63 -29.74
CA SER A 732 -17.30 -9.63 -29.73
C SER A 732 -16.48 -9.53 -28.44
N ASN A 733 -16.05 -8.32 -28.08
CA ASN A 733 -15.29 -7.99 -26.88
C ASN A 733 -15.48 -6.51 -26.52
N ILE A 734 -15.09 -6.16 -25.30
CA ILE A 734 -15.05 -4.79 -24.79
C ILE A 734 -13.58 -4.42 -24.68
N MET A 735 -13.20 -3.29 -25.28
CA MET A 735 -11.84 -2.75 -25.19
C MET A 735 -11.84 -1.55 -24.27
N VAL A 736 -11.02 -1.59 -23.22
CA VAL A 736 -10.79 -0.46 -22.31
C VAL A 736 -9.37 0.08 -22.52
N LYS A 737 -9.24 1.40 -22.61
CA LYS A 737 -7.96 2.12 -22.79
C LYS A 737 -7.81 3.21 -21.73
N SER A 738 -6.57 3.54 -21.39
CA SER A 738 -6.23 4.64 -20.47
C SER A 738 -7.03 4.63 -19.17
N PHE A 739 -7.23 3.43 -18.59
CA PHE A 739 -8.06 3.24 -17.41
C PHE A 739 -7.29 3.68 -16.16
N GLU A 740 -7.79 4.67 -15.43
CA GLU A 740 -7.20 5.16 -14.19
C GLU A 740 -8.24 5.27 -13.08
N VAL A 741 -7.78 5.16 -11.83
CA VAL A 741 -8.63 5.33 -10.63
C VAL A 741 -7.85 6.16 -9.61
N LYS A 742 -8.21 7.44 -9.50
CA LYS A 742 -7.49 8.44 -8.69
C LYS A 742 -8.37 9.05 -7.62
N VAL A 743 -7.75 9.57 -6.56
CA VAL A 743 -8.41 10.35 -5.51
C VAL A 743 -8.30 11.84 -5.80
N TYR A 744 -9.40 12.55 -5.60
CA TYR A 744 -9.46 14.01 -5.66
C TYR A 744 -10.20 14.55 -4.43
N SER A 745 -9.88 15.76 -4.02
CA SER A 745 -10.60 16.47 -2.97
C SER A 745 -11.16 17.76 -3.53
N ASN A 746 -12.41 18.10 -3.20
CA ASN A 746 -12.93 19.42 -3.55
C ASN A 746 -12.38 20.55 -2.66
N ASN A 747 -11.59 20.22 -1.63
CA ASN A 747 -11.01 21.18 -0.68
C ASN A 747 -12.05 22.19 -0.15
N ALA A 748 -13.27 21.73 0.13
CA ALA A 748 -14.41 22.58 0.51
C ALA A 748 -14.70 23.72 -0.48
N LEU A 749 -14.53 23.46 -1.79
CA LEU A 749 -14.69 24.40 -2.90
C LEU A 749 -13.70 25.57 -2.88
N THR A 750 -12.50 25.35 -2.34
CA THR A 750 -11.44 26.36 -2.30
C THR A 750 -10.39 26.11 -3.39
N ASN A 751 -10.22 27.06 -4.30
CA ASN A 751 -9.28 26.94 -5.45
C ASN A 751 -7.83 27.39 -5.15
N ASN A 752 -7.56 27.94 -3.96
CA ASN A 752 -6.27 28.55 -3.59
C ASN A 752 -5.53 27.73 -2.51
N THR A 753 -5.60 26.40 -2.57
CA THR A 753 -4.70 25.56 -1.76
C THR A 753 -3.34 25.55 -2.48
N GLY A 754 -2.35 26.22 -1.91
CA GLY A 754 -0.99 26.21 -2.43
C GLY A 754 -0.30 24.88 -2.13
N ASP A 755 0.85 24.68 -2.78
CA ASP A 755 1.79 23.58 -2.51
C ASP A 755 2.74 24.01 -1.39
N SER A 756 2.17 24.39 -0.24
CA SER A 756 2.95 24.86 0.91
C SER A 756 3.21 23.70 1.87
N ASP A 757 4.43 23.62 2.39
CA ASP A 757 4.77 22.66 3.43
C ASP A 757 3.97 22.96 4.71
N LEU A 758 3.48 21.91 5.37
CA LEU A 758 2.84 22.03 6.68
C LEU A 758 3.91 22.15 7.76
N ILE A 759 4.08 23.36 8.30
CA ILE A 759 5.10 23.67 9.31
C ILE A 759 4.44 24.26 10.56
N TYR A 760 4.71 23.64 11.71
CA TYR A 760 4.36 24.17 13.03
C TYR A 760 5.55 24.93 13.60
N MET A 761 5.30 26.15 14.08
CA MET A 761 6.35 27.02 14.60
C MET A 761 5.90 27.67 15.90
N SER A 762 6.80 27.73 16.89
CA SER A 762 6.56 28.45 18.13
C SER A 762 6.43 29.96 17.87
N ASP A 763 5.42 30.62 18.45
CA ASP A 763 5.22 32.07 18.34
C ASP A 763 6.25 32.83 19.18
N THR A 764 7.22 33.49 18.53
CA THR A 764 8.25 34.28 19.23
C THR A 764 8.45 35.67 18.61
N ARG A 765 8.75 36.65 19.47
CA ARG A 765 9.05 38.05 19.08
C ARG A 765 10.45 38.43 19.51
N GLU A 766 11.44 37.70 19.02
CA GLU A 766 12.84 37.89 19.37
C GLU A 766 13.60 38.67 18.29
N GLU A 767 14.52 39.56 18.69
CA GLU A 767 15.39 40.30 17.75
C GLU A 767 16.50 39.42 17.15
N PHE A 768 16.79 38.28 17.78
CA PHE A 768 17.77 37.27 17.37
C PHE A 768 17.09 35.89 17.34
N THR A 769 17.36 35.04 16.35
CA THR A 769 16.73 33.71 16.24
C THR A 769 17.75 32.59 16.21
N ASN A 770 17.74 31.72 17.23
CA ASN A 770 18.39 30.42 17.26
C ASN A 770 17.34 29.32 17.10
N LYS A 771 17.29 28.71 15.92
CA LYS A 771 16.22 27.80 15.50
C LYS A 771 16.59 26.34 15.72
N LYS A 772 15.62 25.53 16.16
CA LYS A 772 15.62 24.08 15.97
C LYS A 772 14.69 23.78 14.78
N ASP A 773 15.26 23.57 13.61
CA ASP A 773 14.54 23.44 12.32
C ASP A 773 14.74 22.08 11.62
N ASN A 774 15.36 21.12 12.32
CA ASN A 774 15.57 19.75 11.84
C ASN A 774 14.54 18.75 12.40
N LEU A 775 13.40 19.23 12.90
CA LEU A 775 12.34 18.37 13.43
C LEU A 775 11.33 18.06 12.32
N GLU A 776 11.03 16.77 12.19
CA GLU A 776 10.15 16.25 11.15
C GLU A 776 9.18 15.21 11.72
N PHE A 777 7.92 15.28 11.35
CA PHE A 777 6.90 14.28 11.67
C PHE A 777 6.51 13.54 10.38
N ARG A 778 6.58 12.20 10.42
CA ARG A 778 6.08 11.34 9.34
C ARG A 778 4.71 10.72 9.65
N ILE A 779 4.16 11.04 10.82
CA ILE A 779 2.78 10.79 11.23
C ILE A 779 2.19 12.12 11.65
N CYS A 780 1.04 12.49 11.07
CA CYS A 780 0.45 13.83 11.25
C CYS A 780 -1.06 13.76 11.54
N SER A 781 -1.57 14.73 12.30
CA SER A 781 -2.99 14.93 12.52
C SER A 781 -3.70 15.34 11.22
N ALA A 782 -4.98 14.97 11.12
CA ALA A 782 -5.83 15.39 10.01
C ALA A 782 -6.02 16.91 10.05
N LEU A 783 -6.27 17.52 8.89
CA LEU A 783 -6.59 18.93 8.78
C LEU A 783 -8.07 19.10 8.39
N THR A 784 -8.70 20.10 9.00
CA THR A 784 -10.00 20.60 8.56
C THR A 784 -9.84 21.55 7.37
N SER A 785 -10.89 21.73 6.60
CA SER A 785 -10.94 22.68 5.49
C SER A 785 -10.65 24.12 5.90
N ILE A 786 -10.98 24.51 7.14
CA ILE A 786 -10.67 25.84 7.68
C ILE A 786 -9.16 25.97 7.88
N GLU A 787 -8.53 24.99 8.52
CA GLU A 787 -7.08 24.96 8.73
C GLU A 787 -6.33 24.93 7.41
N CYS A 788 -6.76 24.08 6.46
CA CYS A 788 -6.19 24.04 5.11
C CYS A 788 -6.21 25.41 4.42
N ARG A 789 -7.32 26.17 4.57
CA ARG A 789 -7.45 27.53 4.02
C ARG A 789 -6.53 28.54 4.70
N GLU A 790 -6.41 28.46 6.02
CA GLU A 790 -5.56 29.37 6.80
C GLU A 790 -4.07 29.12 6.53
N LEU A 791 -3.70 27.85 6.35
CA LEU A 791 -2.33 27.40 6.11
C LEU A 791 -1.94 27.41 4.63
N GLY A 792 -2.91 27.47 3.73
CA GLY A 792 -2.67 27.42 2.28
C GLY A 792 -2.22 26.04 1.79
N VAL A 793 -2.67 24.96 2.43
CA VAL A 793 -2.33 23.55 2.09
C VAL A 793 -3.56 22.80 1.58
N ALA A 794 -3.37 21.77 0.76
CA ALA A 794 -4.48 20.94 0.25
C ALA A 794 -4.92 19.87 1.26
N ASN A 795 -6.21 19.53 1.25
CA ASN A 795 -6.72 18.39 2.03
C ASN A 795 -6.66 17.14 1.16
N VAL A 796 -5.70 16.27 1.45
CA VAL A 796 -5.36 15.08 0.66
C VAL A 796 -5.56 13.82 1.50
N VAL A 797 -5.91 12.72 0.83
CA VAL A 797 -5.98 11.41 1.49
C VAL A 797 -4.56 10.97 1.81
N SER A 798 -4.27 10.66 3.08
CA SER A 798 -2.92 10.34 3.54
C SER A 798 -2.85 9.00 4.27
N LEU A 799 -1.72 8.30 4.10
CA LEU A 799 -1.34 7.12 4.88
C LEU A 799 -0.81 7.49 6.26
N SER A 800 -0.28 8.70 6.43
CA SER A 800 0.38 9.17 7.67
C SER A 800 -0.59 9.74 8.70
N THR A 801 -1.91 9.73 8.43
CA THR A 801 -2.92 10.23 9.36
C THR A 801 -3.55 9.11 10.19
N PRO A 802 -3.36 9.10 11.52
CA PRO A 802 -4.05 8.15 12.40
C PRO A 802 -5.56 8.39 12.43
N GLN A 803 -6.31 7.35 12.75
CA GLN A 803 -7.76 7.39 12.94
C GLN A 803 -8.14 6.97 14.35
N ASN A 804 -9.26 7.53 14.83
CA ASN A 804 -9.90 7.08 16.04
C ASN A 804 -10.73 5.83 15.77
N THR A 805 -10.38 4.70 16.38
CA THR A 805 -11.07 3.41 16.23
C THR A 805 -12.56 3.46 16.61
N SER A 806 -12.98 4.38 17.47
CA SER A 806 -14.37 4.49 17.92
C SER A 806 -15.24 5.28 16.96
N THR A 807 -14.70 6.33 16.33
CA THR A 807 -15.45 7.20 15.42
C THR A 807 -15.23 6.85 13.95
N GLY A 808 -14.06 6.34 13.59
CA GLY A 808 -13.59 6.17 12.21
C GLY A 808 -13.06 7.45 11.58
N ASP A 809 -12.98 8.55 12.35
CA ASP A 809 -12.49 9.84 11.87
C ASP A 809 -10.97 9.92 12.00
N GLY A 810 -10.32 10.70 11.11
CA GLY A 810 -8.93 11.09 11.28
C GLY A 810 -8.73 11.89 12.57
N ILE A 811 -7.60 11.68 13.25
CA ILE A 811 -7.29 12.38 14.50
C ILE A 811 -7.01 13.85 14.22
N LEU A 812 -7.85 14.74 14.74
CA LEU A 812 -7.62 16.17 14.72
C LEU A 812 -6.75 16.60 15.89
N ASP A 813 -7.07 16.14 17.09
CA ASP A 813 -6.44 16.53 18.35
C ASP A 813 -6.35 15.34 19.32
N ILE A 814 -5.51 15.50 20.34
CA ILE A 814 -5.39 14.60 21.49
C ILE A 814 -5.45 15.41 22.78
N TYR A 815 -5.75 14.71 23.88
CA TYR A 815 -5.74 15.28 25.22
C TYR A 815 -4.39 15.04 25.91
N ASP A 816 -3.80 16.10 26.43
CA ASP A 816 -2.64 16.03 27.31
C ASP A 816 -3.05 16.22 28.77
N HIS A 817 -2.91 15.16 29.57
CA HIS A 817 -3.23 15.19 30.99
C HIS A 817 -2.25 16.03 31.82
N ALA A 818 -1.01 16.22 31.36
CA ALA A 818 -0.03 17.03 32.09
C ALA A 818 -0.44 18.51 32.10
N HIS A 819 -0.90 19.01 30.95
CA HIS A 819 -1.31 20.41 30.77
C HIS A 819 -2.82 20.64 30.91
N GLY A 820 -3.64 19.59 30.80
CA GLY A 820 -5.10 19.68 30.84
C GLY A 820 -5.70 20.31 29.58
N ILE A 821 -5.08 20.09 28.41
CA ILE A 821 -5.42 20.74 27.14
C ILE A 821 -5.73 19.69 26.07
N GLN A 822 -6.73 19.97 25.22
CA GLN A 822 -6.97 19.26 23.97
C GLN A 822 -6.37 20.09 22.83
N ALA A 823 -5.42 19.54 22.08
CA ALA A 823 -4.79 20.23 20.96
C ALA A 823 -4.18 19.25 19.95
N LYS A 824 -3.77 19.77 18.80
CA LYS A 824 -3.02 19.02 17.79
C LYS A 824 -1.74 18.44 18.40
N PRO A 825 -1.39 17.17 18.14
CA PRO A 825 -0.15 16.57 18.63
C PRO A 825 1.10 17.37 18.23
N GLU A 826 1.14 17.89 17.01
CA GLU A 826 2.24 18.72 16.50
C GLU A 826 2.40 20.01 17.32
N ARG A 827 1.27 20.64 17.66
CA ARG A 827 1.25 21.83 18.51
C ARG A 827 1.71 21.50 19.92
N LEU A 828 1.20 20.41 20.51
CA LEU A 828 1.61 19.97 21.85
C LEU A 828 3.12 19.70 21.92
N TYR A 829 3.67 19.09 20.88
CA TYR A 829 5.10 18.85 20.73
C TYR A 829 5.88 20.17 20.71
N VAL A 830 5.55 21.07 19.78
CA VAL A 830 6.22 22.38 19.65
C VAL A 830 6.12 23.21 20.93
N ASP A 831 4.94 23.25 21.56
CA ASP A 831 4.70 23.99 22.80
C ASP A 831 5.55 23.42 23.97
N SER A 832 5.63 22.08 24.10
CA SER A 832 6.41 21.41 25.15
C SER A 832 7.91 21.68 25.02
N TYR A 833 8.48 21.45 23.82
CA TYR A 833 9.90 21.67 23.59
C TYR A 833 10.28 23.16 23.60
N TYR A 834 9.38 24.05 23.17
CA TYR A 834 9.59 25.47 23.36
C TYR A 834 9.66 25.83 24.84
N ALA A 835 8.71 25.37 25.66
CA ALA A 835 8.72 25.63 27.10
C ALA A 835 10.00 25.12 27.78
N GLU A 836 10.51 23.96 27.35
CA GLU A 836 11.75 23.40 27.89
C GLU A 836 13.01 24.16 27.46
N TYR A 837 13.15 24.44 26.16
CA TYR A 837 14.41 24.92 25.56
C TYR A 837 14.48 26.44 25.32
N HIS A 838 13.39 27.20 25.47
CA HIS A 838 13.42 28.66 25.26
C HIS A 838 14.24 29.41 26.32
N LEU A 839 14.51 28.78 27.47
CA LEU A 839 15.30 29.34 28.56
C LEU A 839 16.53 28.47 28.83
N PRO A 840 17.68 29.07 29.18
CA PRO A 840 18.85 28.30 29.60
C PRO A 840 18.55 27.48 30.85
N ARG A 841 18.83 26.18 30.77
CA ARG A 841 18.70 25.23 31.88
C ARG A 841 20.07 24.66 32.23
N ILE A 842 20.30 24.42 33.51
CA ILE A 842 21.53 23.80 33.99
C ILE A 842 21.52 22.29 33.66
N LEU A 843 22.61 21.82 33.05
CA LEU A 843 22.95 20.40 32.96
C LEU A 843 24.05 20.09 33.97
N MET A 844 23.92 18.98 34.67
CA MET A 844 24.87 18.53 35.68
C MET A 844 25.23 17.07 35.46
N GLU A 845 26.53 16.78 35.38
CA GLU A 845 27.05 15.42 35.47
C GLU A 845 27.52 15.17 36.90
N GLN A 846 26.92 14.18 37.56
CA GLN A 846 27.20 13.87 38.96
C GLN A 846 27.46 12.38 39.15
N LYS A 847 28.60 12.06 39.77
CA LYS A 847 28.95 10.70 40.19
C LYS A 847 28.45 10.41 41.60
N LEU A 848 27.62 9.39 41.74
CA LEU A 848 27.00 8.97 43.00
C LEU A 848 27.25 7.49 43.28
N LEU A 849 27.15 7.09 44.55
CA LEU A 849 27.19 5.68 44.95
C LEU A 849 25.99 4.96 44.34
N ASP A 850 26.25 3.88 43.61
CA ASP A 850 25.21 3.11 42.93
C ASP A 850 24.49 2.20 43.93
N SER A 851 23.39 2.71 44.49
CA SER A 851 22.49 2.00 45.38
C SER A 851 21.04 2.35 45.03
N SER A 852 20.13 1.38 45.13
CA SER A 852 18.70 1.58 44.82
C SER A 852 18.00 2.60 45.72
N ASP A 853 18.61 2.96 46.85
CA ASP A 853 18.09 4.04 47.70
C ASP A 853 18.47 5.44 47.23
N ILE A 854 19.54 5.56 46.45
CA ILE A 854 20.14 6.81 45.99
C ILE A 854 19.84 7.03 44.51
N ILE A 855 19.98 5.99 43.68
CA ILE A 855 19.83 6.03 42.23
C ILE A 855 18.41 5.61 41.85
N GLY A 856 17.76 6.41 41.00
CA GLY A 856 16.49 6.03 40.41
C GLY A 856 16.12 6.92 39.24
N LEU A 857 15.68 6.30 38.15
CA LEU A 857 15.37 6.95 36.89
C LEU A 857 14.32 8.07 37.01
N PHE A 858 13.37 7.92 37.92
CA PHE A 858 12.26 8.87 38.11
C PHE A 858 12.36 9.65 39.43
N ASN A 859 13.54 9.67 40.06
CA ASN A 859 13.81 10.49 41.24
C ASN A 859 14.18 11.92 40.84
N HIS A 860 14.01 12.85 41.78
CA HIS A 860 14.56 14.20 41.65
C HIS A 860 15.79 14.36 42.53
N TYR A 861 16.69 15.22 42.08
CA TYR A 861 17.94 15.51 42.73
C TYR A 861 18.03 17.00 43.04
N THR A 862 18.57 17.35 44.20
CA THR A 862 18.78 18.74 44.60
C THR A 862 20.21 18.93 45.02
N HIS A 863 20.90 19.91 44.42
CA HIS A 863 22.25 20.27 44.83
C HIS A 863 22.20 21.44 45.80
N THR A 864 22.68 21.25 47.03
CA THR A 864 22.56 22.24 48.13
C THR A 864 23.13 23.62 47.78
N ALA A 865 24.20 23.67 46.99
CA ALA A 865 24.82 24.94 46.58
C ALA A 865 24.06 25.68 45.47
N LEU A 866 23.31 24.97 44.62
CA LEU A 866 22.55 25.57 43.51
C LEU A 866 21.12 25.91 43.93
N GLY A 867 20.56 25.19 44.89
CA GLY A 867 19.17 25.37 45.33
C GLY A 867 18.15 25.04 44.23
N LYS A 868 18.57 24.28 43.21
CA LYS A 868 17.75 23.86 42.06
C LYS A 868 17.41 22.38 42.15
N ALA A 869 16.26 22.02 41.60
CA ALA A 869 15.81 20.64 41.44
C ALA A 869 16.13 20.15 40.02
N PHE A 870 16.50 18.88 39.93
CA PHE A 870 16.93 18.23 38.70
C PHE A 870 16.21 16.91 38.51
N PHE A 871 15.95 16.54 37.26
CA PHE A 871 15.49 15.22 36.87
C PHE A 871 16.61 14.47 36.14
N VAL A 872 16.48 13.14 36.07
CA VAL A 872 17.47 12.27 35.41
C VAL A 872 17.17 12.19 33.92
N GLN A 873 18.16 12.51 33.08
CA GLN A 873 18.12 12.24 31.65
C GLN A 873 18.76 10.90 31.31
N GLY A 874 19.89 10.58 31.94
CA GLY A 874 20.67 9.37 31.68
C GLY A 874 21.38 8.86 32.92
N ILE A 875 21.61 7.55 32.97
CA ILE A 875 22.36 6.89 34.05
C ILE A 875 23.36 5.92 33.43
N SER A 876 24.64 6.26 33.52
CA SER A 876 25.76 5.34 33.26
C SER A 876 26.22 4.71 34.58
N ARG A 877 26.83 3.53 34.53
CA ARG A 877 27.28 2.77 35.71
C ARG A 877 28.62 2.11 35.46
N ASN A 878 29.56 2.30 36.38
CA ASN A 878 30.71 1.43 36.52
C ASN A 878 30.42 0.42 37.63
N LEU A 879 30.22 -0.84 37.26
CA LEU A 879 29.79 -1.86 38.22
C LEU A 879 30.93 -2.39 39.08
N THR A 880 32.18 -2.15 38.72
CA THR A 880 33.37 -2.47 39.52
C THR A 880 33.50 -1.53 40.71
N GLU A 881 33.43 -0.22 40.45
CA GLU A 881 33.52 0.83 41.48
C GLU A 881 32.22 0.95 42.31
N GLY A 882 31.11 0.37 41.83
CA GLY A 882 29.79 0.58 42.43
C GLY A 882 29.34 2.04 42.29
N ARG A 883 29.58 2.63 41.12
CA ARG A 883 29.40 4.05 40.82
C ARG A 883 28.35 4.25 39.73
N ALA A 884 27.47 5.23 39.91
CA ALA A 884 26.54 5.69 38.88
C ALA A 884 26.87 7.14 38.49
N ASP A 885 26.97 7.37 37.18
CA ASP A 885 27.23 8.68 36.60
C ASP A 885 25.92 9.19 36.00
N LEU A 886 25.33 10.20 36.65
CA LEU A 886 24.02 10.72 36.32
C LEU A 886 24.16 11.98 35.47
N THR A 887 23.44 12.01 34.36
CA THR A 887 23.18 13.23 33.59
C THR A 887 21.87 13.82 34.07
N LEU A 888 21.95 14.98 34.73
CA LEU A 888 20.84 15.65 35.40
C LEU A 888 20.51 16.96 34.70
N LYS A 889 19.22 17.23 34.46
CA LYS A 889 18.74 18.48 33.87
C LYS A 889 17.84 19.24 34.83
N GLU A 890 18.02 20.55 34.90
CA GLU A 890 17.22 21.44 35.76
C GLU A 890 15.74 21.36 35.38
N ILE A 891 14.88 21.17 36.39
CA ILE A 891 13.43 21.26 36.23
C ILE A 891 13.03 22.72 36.13
N GLY A 892 12.26 23.08 35.09
CA GLY A 892 11.75 24.42 34.93
C GLY A 892 10.73 24.82 36.00
N GLU A 893 10.73 26.09 36.38
CA GLU A 893 9.68 26.71 37.21
C GLU A 893 8.37 26.90 36.45
#